data_AF-A0AAU3E5M6-F1
#
_entry.id   AF-A0AAU3E5M6-F1
#
_cell.length_a   1.000
_cell.length_b   1.000
_cell.length_c   1.000
_cell.angle_alpha   90.00
_cell.angle_beta   90.00
_cell.angle_gamma   90.00
#
_symmetry.space_group_name_H-M   'P 1'
#
loop_
_entity.id
_entity.type
_entity.pdbx_description
1 polymer ?
#
loop_
_entity_poly.entity_id
_entity_poly.type
_entity_poly.pdbx_seq_one_letter_code
_entity_poly.pdbx_strand_id
1 'polypeptide(L)'
;MSSADVNDLDGVPTLIARYGQLLGGDHDERERSELLLDILYELLTASGVQLRPATPLVGESPTLGLRRGDTKLLLGLVWRDSPLTSLDVAMWQQAARRRSNMQVALISMSGFNDHAGEATDPQSSTVILLDRSHVEAALCGLLTIEEAMQEVGDRVVFDGMAFTHLTELLLTAPRHDPPSFVSFTRAPMPWELEIAVAGEVSLQHLLSGGGGWGEINGFTVDGPRMLITTGEGVAEVDTLRGTAHWLLPLAGCSGGALVSADGGILVRRGSAVVEWKDGVLTPIAGNLGDTRMLLWGPGGQAWALCGSGAELGGATLGLVRLGGTVGDQQRYSISFNANVLSAVWLGNLRFFLGAEGHSAVVDLGRSTMVRREDWIESPLNPKYLVARGGEVIAAGSDRTGVRVFLHRVDPAARTTSLVAQMQLNRAQGLGVTAQGRLLLLGDVRGNSQVPHPITVEISMGSGIRTTARTGAPAKPVEAEPPAADAASGAPVDTAVPSVVAADTADPYVAVRLVARGERKDYALEPRPLNTGGQAQVFRARHKRTGTPVALKRLRMTGEDQRARMRREVDAAGMFGSNRHVMPVLDFSPTLDWLVMPLADHSAEDTAAALRSKGPLRELITAICEGMREPHQAGWIHRDLKPANILWLDGRWVVADWGLGRRPRGQTTAPGRTQVGELYGSLGYAAPELYTDAHAVSPQTDIYSIGQIIGWALLQTDPRANVPHLPPASPWRAVVRAATHHDPRQRPATVDELLALIATELDPPTVVVNRGRALIAAAEEGDASALPALFRLAADTTSDYELYTEVLVRLDDTQIEQAVSADHTTARAVAQGVQALHTGRYVTLEYGSAAPVGDSFSHAA
;
A
#
# COMPACT_ATOMS: atom_id res chain seq x y z
N MET A 1 54.05 0.97 0.96
CA MET A 1 53.17 1.58 -0.06
C MET A 1 53.26 3.08 0.14
N SER A 2 53.80 3.80 -0.84
CA SER A 2 53.99 5.26 -0.78
C SER A 2 52.73 6.00 -1.21
N SER A 3 52.59 7.22 -0.71
CA SER A 3 51.48 8.18 -0.83
C SER A 3 51.21 8.73 -2.25
N ALA A 4 51.32 7.92 -3.31
CA ALA A 4 51.41 8.45 -4.67
C ALA A 4 50.20 8.21 -5.60
N ASP A 5 49.23 7.34 -5.28
CA ASP A 5 48.15 7.00 -6.24
C ASP A 5 46.72 7.18 -5.68
N VAL A 6 46.54 8.03 -4.67
CA VAL A 6 45.22 8.25 -4.00
C VAL A 6 44.61 9.64 -4.32
N ASN A 7 45.18 10.39 -5.26
CA ASN A 7 44.55 11.60 -5.81
C ASN A 7 43.90 11.21 -7.15
N ASP A 8 42.65 10.79 -7.13
CA ASP A 8 41.53 11.67 -7.41
C ASP A 8 41.68 12.43 -8.74
N LEU A 9 40.82 12.03 -9.66
CA LEU A 9 40.30 12.84 -10.75
C LEU A 9 39.99 14.26 -10.25
N ASP A 10 40.24 15.26 -11.09
CA ASP A 10 40.03 16.71 -10.91
C ASP A 10 38.57 17.14 -10.55
N GLY A 11 38.00 16.58 -9.49
CA GLY A 11 36.66 16.88 -9.00
C GLY A 11 36.69 17.61 -7.65
N VAL A 12 35.81 18.59 -7.48
CA VAL A 12 35.53 19.18 -6.17
C VAL A 12 35.14 18.05 -5.20
N PRO A 13 35.80 17.92 -4.03
CA PRO A 13 35.46 16.88 -3.06
C PRO A 13 33.98 16.95 -2.69
N THR A 14 33.31 15.79 -2.67
CA THR A 14 31.89 15.73 -2.30
C THR A 14 31.65 16.32 -0.91
N LEU A 15 30.45 16.85 -0.66
CA LEU A 15 30.08 17.44 0.64
C LEU A 15 30.35 16.50 1.82
N ILE A 16 30.08 15.21 1.67
CA ILE A 16 30.34 14.19 2.70
C ILE A 16 31.84 14.04 2.98
N ALA A 17 32.69 14.06 1.95
CA ALA A 17 34.14 13.99 2.12
C ALA A 17 34.70 15.24 2.83
N ARG A 18 34.21 16.43 2.48
CA ARG A 18 34.56 17.69 3.16
C ARG A 18 34.11 17.67 4.62
N TYR A 19 32.92 17.13 4.90
CA TYR A 19 32.43 16.95 6.26
C TYR A 19 33.32 16.00 7.07
N GLY A 20 33.76 14.87 6.49
CA GLY A 20 34.72 13.96 7.14
C GLY A 20 36.06 14.64 7.44
N GLN A 21 36.59 15.44 6.50
CA GLN A 21 37.81 16.22 6.71
C GLN A 21 37.65 17.24 7.85
N LEU A 22 36.49 17.90 7.93
CA LEU A 22 36.16 18.83 9.01
C LEU A 22 36.17 18.14 10.39
N LEU A 23 35.60 16.93 10.48
CA LEU A 23 35.58 16.17 11.73
C LEU A 23 36.99 15.72 12.18
N GLY A 24 37.87 15.38 11.24
CA GLY A 24 39.24 14.94 11.52
C GLY A 24 40.27 16.06 11.63
N GLY A 25 39.90 17.30 11.28
CA GLY A 25 40.80 18.46 11.23
C GLY A 25 41.04 19.11 12.59
N ASP A 26 42.23 19.70 12.73
CA ASP A 26 42.61 20.53 13.89
C ASP A 26 42.12 21.97 13.65
N HIS A 27 40.91 22.25 14.11
CA HIS A 27 40.19 23.51 13.94
C HIS A 27 39.62 23.95 15.28
N ASP A 28 39.61 25.26 15.55
CA ASP A 28 38.91 25.80 16.72
C ASP A 28 37.38 25.80 16.54
N GLU A 29 36.62 26.05 17.61
CA GLU A 29 35.15 26.03 17.59
C GLU A 29 34.53 26.97 16.54
N ARG A 30 35.15 28.13 16.33
CA ARG A 30 34.66 29.14 15.40
C ARG A 30 34.91 28.70 13.97
N GLU A 31 36.14 28.28 13.67
CA GLU A 31 36.52 27.79 12.34
C GLU A 31 35.67 26.57 11.95
N ARG A 32 35.42 25.64 12.89
CA ARG A 32 34.52 24.51 12.64
C ARG A 32 33.11 24.94 12.27
N SER A 33 32.58 25.94 12.98
CA SER A 33 31.24 26.47 12.73
C SER A 33 31.16 27.16 11.36
N GLU A 34 32.18 27.95 10.98
CA GLU A 34 32.23 28.61 9.67
C GLU A 34 32.33 27.59 8.52
N LEU A 35 33.23 26.60 8.63
CA LEU A 35 33.40 25.55 7.62
C LEU A 35 32.17 24.65 7.47
N LEU A 36 31.49 24.31 8.56
CA LEU A 36 30.23 23.57 8.50
C LEU A 36 29.13 24.41 7.85
N LEU A 37 29.06 25.71 8.16
CA LEU A 37 28.07 26.60 7.54
C LEU A 37 28.24 26.65 6.02
N ASP A 38 29.48 26.63 5.51
CA ASP A 38 29.78 26.55 4.08
C ASP A 38 29.30 25.23 3.44
N ILE A 39 29.48 24.10 4.14
CA ILE A 39 28.96 22.79 3.71
C ILE A 39 27.44 22.82 3.64
N LEU A 40 26.78 23.37 4.67
CA LEU A 40 25.32 23.50 4.71
C LEU A 40 24.79 24.47 3.65
N TYR A 41 25.51 25.56 3.38
CA TYR A 41 25.17 26.51 2.33
C TYR A 41 25.11 25.83 0.97
N GLU A 42 26.14 25.03 0.63
CA GLU A 42 26.18 24.32 -0.63
C GLU A 42 25.12 23.20 -0.70
N LEU A 43 24.92 22.46 0.39
CA LEU A 43 23.87 21.42 0.49
C LEU A 43 22.48 22.02 0.21
N LEU A 44 22.13 23.10 0.90
CA LEU A 44 20.83 23.77 0.74
C LEU A 44 20.68 24.42 -0.65
N THR A 45 21.75 25.02 -1.18
CA THR A 45 21.73 25.61 -2.53
C THR A 45 21.51 24.55 -3.59
N ALA A 46 22.12 23.36 -3.44
CA ALA A 46 21.93 22.23 -4.35
C ALA A 46 20.48 21.70 -4.35
N SER A 47 19.77 21.85 -3.22
CA SER A 47 18.34 21.56 -3.10
C SER A 47 17.42 22.67 -3.67
N GLY A 48 17.98 23.75 -4.22
CA GLY A 48 17.22 24.87 -4.79
C GLY A 48 16.78 25.93 -3.79
N VAL A 49 17.30 25.89 -2.55
CA VAL A 49 16.95 26.84 -1.49
C VAL A 49 17.66 28.18 -1.74
N GLN A 50 16.90 29.27 -1.66
CA GLN A 50 17.47 30.62 -1.74
C GLN A 50 18.02 31.05 -0.38
N LEU A 51 19.34 31.17 -0.31
CA LEU A 51 20.07 31.57 0.89
C LEU A 51 20.51 33.04 0.82
N ARG A 52 20.64 33.67 1.98
CA ARG A 52 21.22 35.00 2.17
C ARG A 52 22.09 35.02 3.42
N PRO A 53 23.25 35.70 3.39
CA PRO A 53 23.99 35.98 4.61
C PRO A 53 23.11 36.72 5.63
N ALA A 54 23.19 36.33 6.89
CA ALA A 54 22.45 36.96 7.98
C ALA A 54 23.39 37.36 9.11
N THR A 55 23.11 38.47 9.78
CA THR A 55 23.84 38.87 10.97
C THR A 55 23.59 37.85 12.09
N PRO A 56 24.64 37.41 12.82
CA PRO A 56 24.50 36.51 13.97
C PRO A 56 23.40 36.96 14.93
N LEU A 57 22.58 36.00 15.35
CA LEU A 57 21.45 36.28 16.25
C LEU A 57 21.90 36.30 17.72
N VAL A 58 22.83 35.41 18.09
CA VAL A 58 23.40 35.27 19.45
C VAL A 58 24.91 35.11 19.36
N GLY A 59 25.65 35.99 20.03
CA GLY A 59 27.12 35.97 20.04
C GLY A 59 27.72 36.10 18.64
N GLU A 60 28.79 35.33 18.39
CA GLU A 60 29.45 35.23 17.08
C GLU A 60 29.02 33.99 16.29
N SER A 61 27.89 33.36 16.67
CA SER A 61 27.43 32.11 16.06
C SER A 61 27.07 32.31 14.57
N PRO A 62 27.71 31.60 13.63
CA PRO A 62 27.43 31.73 12.21
C PRO A 62 25.95 31.48 11.90
N THR A 63 25.37 32.31 11.03
CA THR A 63 23.92 32.28 10.75
C THR A 63 23.62 32.46 9.26
N LEU A 64 22.77 31.60 8.71
CA LEU A 64 22.23 31.71 7.36
C LEU A 64 20.76 32.13 7.39
N GLY A 65 20.37 33.04 6.50
CA GLY A 65 18.97 33.37 6.27
C GLY A 65 18.43 32.60 5.07
N LEU A 66 17.24 32.02 5.21
CA LEU A 66 16.52 31.34 4.13
C LEU A 66 15.04 31.68 4.16
N ARG A 67 14.32 31.36 3.07
CA ARG A 67 12.87 31.51 2.98
C ARG A 67 12.23 30.16 2.70
N ARG A 68 11.17 29.84 3.46
CA ARG A 68 10.27 28.71 3.21
C ARG A 68 8.87 29.24 2.94
N GLY A 69 8.49 29.34 1.67
CA GLY A 69 7.28 30.06 1.25
C GLY A 69 7.31 31.53 1.71
N ASP A 70 6.34 31.89 2.54
CA ASP A 70 6.25 33.23 3.15
C ASP A 70 6.99 33.38 4.49
N THR A 71 7.50 32.29 5.04
CA THR A 71 8.20 32.28 6.33
C THR A 71 9.67 32.63 6.15
N LYS A 72 10.16 33.59 6.94
CA LYS A 72 11.59 33.92 7.04
C LYS A 72 12.23 33.04 8.13
N LEU A 73 13.33 32.41 7.79
CA LEU A 73 14.03 31.46 8.64
C LEU A 73 15.49 31.86 8.81
N LEU A 74 16.00 31.71 10.03
CA LEU A 74 17.43 31.78 10.33
C LEU A 74 17.91 30.40 10.76
N LEU A 75 19.00 29.94 10.19
CA LEU A 75 19.70 28.74 10.59
C LEU A 75 20.96 29.16 11.35
N GLY A 76 20.94 28.99 12.66
CA GLY A 76 22.04 29.29 13.55
C GLY A 76 22.79 28.02 13.91
N LEU A 77 24.12 28.08 13.89
CA LEU A 77 24.98 26.92 14.15
C LEU A 77 25.84 27.15 15.39
N VAL A 78 25.93 26.12 16.24
CA VAL A 78 26.83 26.09 17.40
C VAL A 78 27.62 24.79 17.40
N TRP A 79 28.94 24.93 17.45
CA TRP A 79 29.89 23.82 17.61
C TRP A 79 30.70 24.05 18.88
N ARG A 80 30.38 23.31 19.95
CA ARG A 80 31.07 23.35 21.24
C ARG A 80 31.42 21.95 21.70
N ASP A 81 32.29 21.82 22.69
CA ASP A 81 32.66 20.52 23.26
C ASP A 81 31.54 19.91 24.15
N SER A 82 30.65 20.73 24.71
CA SER A 82 29.56 20.29 25.60
C SER A 82 28.18 20.51 25.00
N PRO A 83 27.17 19.66 25.30
CA PRO A 83 25.80 19.85 24.87
C PRO A 83 25.20 21.19 25.34
N LEU A 84 24.28 21.75 24.56
CA LEU A 84 23.60 22.99 24.92
C LEU A 84 22.56 22.76 26.03
N THR A 85 22.41 23.76 26.89
CA THR A 85 21.52 23.75 28.05
C THR A 85 20.21 24.50 27.78
N SER A 86 19.24 24.39 28.69
CA SER A 86 18.02 25.20 28.65
C SER A 86 18.29 26.70 28.68
N LEU A 87 19.36 27.15 29.37
CA LEU A 87 19.76 28.55 29.38
C LEU A 87 20.23 29.01 28.00
N ASP A 88 21.03 28.18 27.31
CA ASP A 88 21.47 28.49 25.95
C ASP A 88 20.26 28.62 25.01
N VAL A 89 19.32 27.67 25.05
CA VAL A 89 18.11 27.68 24.24
C VAL A 89 17.23 28.92 24.56
N ALA A 90 17.10 29.30 25.83
CA ALA A 90 16.35 30.48 26.25
C ALA A 90 16.94 31.78 25.68
N MET A 91 18.27 31.90 25.59
CA MET A 91 18.93 33.05 24.97
C MET A 91 18.56 33.16 23.48
N TRP A 92 18.59 32.05 22.75
CA TRP A 92 18.21 32.00 21.34
C TRP A 92 16.74 32.37 21.13
N GLN A 93 15.84 31.90 21.98
CA GLN A 93 14.43 32.27 21.91
C GLN A 93 14.19 33.73 22.21
N GLN A 94 14.83 34.28 23.24
CA GLN A 94 14.70 35.70 23.56
C GLN A 94 15.17 36.57 22.40
N ALA A 95 16.27 36.18 21.74
CA ALA A 95 16.78 36.89 20.57
C ALA A 95 15.85 36.76 19.37
N ALA A 96 15.27 35.58 19.13
CA ALA A 96 14.30 35.33 18.07
C ALA A 96 13.03 36.16 18.24
N ARG A 97 12.44 36.20 19.45
CA ARG A 97 11.22 36.97 19.78
C ARG A 97 11.33 38.47 19.50
N ARG A 98 12.54 39.04 19.52
CA ARG A 98 12.78 40.45 19.19
C ARG A 98 12.64 40.76 17.70
N ARG A 99 12.57 39.74 16.83
CA ARG A 99 12.37 39.88 15.38
C ARG A 99 10.99 39.33 15.01
N SER A 100 10.06 40.20 14.60
CA SER A 100 8.73 39.77 14.20
C SER A 100 8.74 38.94 12.92
N ASN A 101 7.88 37.90 12.86
CA ASN A 101 7.66 37.03 11.69
C ASN A 101 8.91 36.25 11.24
N MET A 102 9.70 35.72 12.18
CA MET A 102 10.88 34.91 11.89
C MET A 102 10.92 33.66 12.76
N GLN A 103 11.25 32.52 12.15
CA GLN A 103 11.57 31.27 12.86
C GLN A 103 13.08 31.05 12.83
N VAL A 104 13.61 30.33 13.80
CA VAL A 104 15.03 30.02 13.94
C VAL A 104 15.20 28.51 14.05
N ALA A 105 16.09 27.91 13.28
CA ALA A 105 16.58 26.56 13.50
C ALA A 105 17.96 26.65 14.14
N LEU A 106 18.10 26.14 15.36
CA LEU A 106 19.35 26.06 16.09
C LEU A 106 19.95 24.66 15.92
N ILE A 107 21.09 24.58 15.24
CA ILE A 107 21.86 23.36 15.06
C ILE A 107 22.96 23.29 16.11
N SER A 108 22.96 22.23 16.92
CA SER A 108 24.02 21.92 17.88
C SER A 108 24.79 20.66 17.50
N MET A 109 26.10 20.79 17.24
CA MET A 109 26.94 19.64 16.90
C MET A 109 27.32 18.77 18.10
N SER A 110 27.22 19.31 19.32
CA SER A 110 27.33 18.56 20.58
C SER A 110 25.99 18.06 21.12
N GLY A 111 24.89 18.35 20.43
CA GLY A 111 23.54 18.02 20.86
C GLY A 111 23.05 18.91 22.00
N PHE A 112 22.04 18.40 22.70
CA PHE A 112 21.32 19.09 23.76
C PHE A 112 21.27 18.20 25.01
N ASN A 113 21.25 18.81 26.19
CA ASN A 113 20.96 18.05 27.39
C ASN A 113 19.45 17.76 27.53
N ASP A 114 19.10 16.85 28.44
CA ASP A 114 17.72 16.36 28.63
C ASP A 114 16.71 17.49 28.96
N HIS A 115 17.19 18.62 29.50
CA HIS A 115 16.36 19.76 29.90
C HIS A 115 16.31 20.89 28.87
N ALA A 116 17.08 20.82 27.77
CA ALA A 116 17.21 21.93 26.83
C ALA A 116 15.88 22.35 26.20
N GLY A 117 14.98 21.38 26.01
CA GLY A 117 13.65 21.60 25.48
C GLY A 117 12.70 22.38 26.41
N GLU A 118 12.95 22.40 27.72
CA GLU A 118 12.08 23.08 28.70
C GLU A 118 12.01 24.59 28.50
N ALA A 119 13.04 25.15 27.87
CA ALA A 119 13.05 26.57 27.55
C ALA A 119 12.12 26.91 26.38
N THR A 120 11.67 25.94 25.56
CA THR A 120 10.76 26.16 24.42
C THR A 120 9.32 26.32 24.88
N ASP A 121 8.63 27.30 24.29
CA ASP A 121 7.21 27.55 24.51
C ASP A 121 6.42 26.97 23.33
N PRO A 122 5.71 25.84 23.50
CA PRO A 122 4.98 25.17 22.41
C PRO A 122 3.95 26.07 21.72
N GLN A 123 3.41 27.08 22.43
CA GLN A 123 2.40 27.99 21.89
C GLN A 123 3.00 29.18 21.12
N SER A 124 4.32 29.41 21.22
CA SER A 124 5.01 30.52 20.55
C SER A 124 6.41 30.16 20.02
N SER A 125 6.62 28.87 19.73
CA SER A 125 7.93 28.30 19.40
C SER A 125 8.51 28.93 18.14
N THR A 126 9.39 29.89 18.38
CA THR A 126 10.17 30.60 17.36
C THR A 126 11.49 29.89 17.08
N VAL A 127 11.86 28.89 17.88
CA VAL A 127 13.13 28.15 17.78
C VAL A 127 12.84 26.66 17.63
N ILE A 128 13.40 26.05 16.59
CA ILE A 128 13.46 24.61 16.32
C ILE A 128 14.86 24.12 16.68
N LEU A 129 14.95 22.97 17.33
CA LEU A 129 16.22 22.38 17.77
C LEU A 129 16.60 21.22 16.84
N LEU A 130 17.81 21.25 16.29
CA LEU A 130 18.39 20.20 15.46
C LEU A 130 19.79 19.85 15.97
N ASP A 131 20.19 18.61 15.83
CA ASP A 131 21.51 18.14 16.26
C ASP A 131 22.35 17.61 15.10
N ARG A 132 23.55 17.12 15.43
CA ARG A 132 24.46 16.45 14.50
C ARG A 132 23.80 15.34 13.67
N SER A 133 22.93 14.52 14.28
CA SER A 133 22.30 13.39 13.58
C SER A 133 21.39 13.86 12.44
N HIS A 134 20.69 14.98 12.62
CA HIS A 134 19.87 15.60 11.57
C HIS A 134 20.72 16.13 10.40
N VAL A 135 21.87 16.75 10.71
CA VAL A 135 22.81 17.24 9.70
C VAL A 135 23.40 16.07 8.90
N GLU A 136 23.85 15.03 9.59
CA GLU A 136 24.42 13.83 8.95
C GLU A 136 23.37 13.11 8.10
N ALA A 137 22.13 13.00 8.58
CA ALA A 137 21.04 12.44 7.81
C ALA A 137 20.75 13.25 6.52
N ALA A 138 20.85 14.58 6.60
CA ALA A 138 20.69 15.45 5.44
C ALA A 138 21.84 15.32 4.44
N LEU A 139 23.08 15.28 4.93
CA LEU A 139 24.27 15.02 4.10
C LEU A 139 24.17 13.67 3.40
N CYS A 140 23.64 12.65 4.08
CA CYS A 140 23.48 11.32 3.49
C CYS A 140 22.32 11.21 2.50
N GLY A 141 21.38 12.16 2.51
CA GLY A 141 20.18 12.14 1.67
C GLY A 141 19.03 11.28 2.25
N LEU A 142 18.98 11.10 3.57
CA LEU A 142 17.86 10.44 4.26
C LEU A 142 16.64 11.35 4.39
N LEU A 143 16.88 12.65 4.54
CA LEU A 143 15.89 13.72 4.51
C LEU A 143 16.59 15.00 4.10
N THR A 144 15.87 16.07 3.78
CA THR A 144 16.45 17.40 3.62
C THR A 144 16.46 18.14 4.96
N ILE A 145 17.32 19.16 5.11
CA ILE A 145 17.30 20.02 6.31
C ILE A 145 15.94 20.72 6.44
N GLU A 146 15.31 21.10 5.34
CA GLU A 146 13.99 21.72 5.34
C GLU A 146 12.91 20.77 5.85
N GLU A 147 12.92 19.51 5.41
CA GLU A 147 12.05 18.46 5.94
C GLU A 147 12.30 18.22 7.43
N ALA A 148 13.57 18.20 7.87
CA ALA A 148 13.91 18.08 9.29
C ALA A 148 13.28 19.21 10.10
N MET A 149 13.47 20.44 9.66
CA MET A 149 12.93 21.63 10.32
C MET A 149 11.40 21.65 10.30
N GLN A 150 10.78 21.20 9.21
CA GLN A 150 9.33 21.12 9.11
C GLN A 150 8.77 20.09 10.06
N GLU A 151 9.26 18.86 10.03
CA GLU A 151 8.74 17.77 10.84
C GLU A 151 8.98 18.01 12.33
N VAL A 152 10.18 18.45 12.72
CA VAL A 152 10.44 18.84 14.11
C VAL A 152 9.57 20.03 14.51
N GLY A 153 9.43 21.04 13.64
CA GLY A 153 8.57 22.20 13.91
C GLY A 153 7.10 21.82 14.08
N ASP A 154 6.58 20.90 13.28
CA ASP A 154 5.21 20.41 13.37
C ASP A 154 5.02 19.64 14.68
N ARG A 155 5.97 18.79 15.09
CA ARG A 155 5.93 18.08 16.39
C ARG A 155 6.01 19.01 17.60
N VAL A 156 6.78 20.10 17.51
CA VAL A 156 6.78 21.14 18.55
C VAL A 156 5.38 21.75 18.71
N VAL A 157 4.68 22.00 17.60
CA VAL A 157 3.36 22.65 17.59
C VAL A 157 2.23 21.69 17.98
N PHE A 158 2.20 20.49 17.40
CA PHE A 158 1.09 19.54 17.55
C PHE A 158 1.28 18.59 18.72
N ASP A 159 2.52 18.17 18.99
CA ASP A 159 2.82 17.16 20.02
C ASP A 159 3.44 17.77 21.28
N GLY A 160 3.82 19.06 21.25
CA GLY A 160 4.48 19.75 22.34
C GLY A 160 5.94 19.30 22.57
N MET A 161 6.53 18.60 21.61
CA MET A 161 7.88 18.03 21.71
C MET A 161 8.92 19.06 21.27
N ALA A 162 9.61 19.67 22.22
CA ALA A 162 10.62 20.71 22.00
C ALA A 162 11.80 20.29 21.09
N PHE A 163 12.14 19.01 21.12
CA PHE A 163 13.20 18.38 20.35
C PHE A 163 12.75 16.96 20.01
N THR A 164 13.04 16.51 18.80
CA THR A 164 12.75 15.14 18.33
C THR A 164 14.05 14.54 17.83
N HIS A 165 14.43 13.36 18.31
CA HIS A 165 15.61 12.66 17.80
C HIS A 165 15.36 12.13 16.38
N LEU A 166 16.42 12.04 15.56
CA LEU A 166 16.33 11.51 14.19
C LEU A 166 15.61 10.16 14.11
N THR A 167 15.83 9.29 15.11
CA THR A 167 15.19 7.97 15.18
C THR A 167 13.67 8.09 15.23
N GLU A 168 13.13 8.92 16.12
CA GLU A 168 11.68 9.14 16.25
C GLU A 168 11.10 9.89 15.05
N LEU A 169 11.92 10.71 14.39
CA LEU A 169 11.56 11.46 13.20
C LEU A 169 11.33 10.54 11.99
N LEU A 170 12.22 9.55 11.80
CA LEU A 170 12.23 8.70 10.61
C LEU A 170 11.45 7.39 10.78
N LEU A 171 11.28 6.89 12.00
CA LEU A 171 10.51 5.68 12.23
C LEU A 171 9.02 5.96 12.12
N THR A 172 8.37 5.24 11.20
CA THR A 172 6.92 5.25 11.07
C THR A 172 6.35 4.01 11.73
N ALA A 173 5.24 4.15 12.48
CA ALA A 173 4.52 2.98 12.95
C ALA A 173 4.05 2.12 11.76
N PRO A 174 4.38 0.82 11.71
CA PRO A 174 3.95 -0.04 10.62
C PRO A 174 2.42 -0.14 10.62
N ARG A 175 1.82 -0.17 9.43
CA ARG A 175 0.34 -0.25 9.29
C ARG A 175 -0.20 -1.58 9.80
N HIS A 176 0.57 -2.66 9.62
CA HIS A 176 0.26 -4.02 10.05
C HIS A 176 1.55 -4.78 10.41
N ASP A 177 1.42 -5.85 11.19
CA ASP A 177 2.52 -6.80 11.43
C ASP A 177 2.87 -7.56 10.15
N PRO A 178 4.14 -7.99 9.98
CA PRO A 178 4.55 -8.71 8.79
C PRO A 178 3.90 -10.12 8.78
N PRO A 179 3.47 -10.65 7.61
CA PRO A 179 2.82 -11.95 7.57
C PRO A 179 3.75 -13.08 8.03
N SER A 180 3.22 -14.04 8.78
CA SER A 180 4.01 -15.18 9.27
C SER A 180 4.37 -16.18 8.16
N PHE A 181 5.39 -16.98 8.43
CA PHE A 181 5.73 -18.20 7.72
C PHE A 181 5.15 -19.44 8.40
N VAL A 182 4.81 -20.43 7.59
CA VAL A 182 4.42 -21.76 8.03
C VAL A 182 5.36 -22.81 7.44
N SER A 183 5.66 -23.86 8.23
CA SER A 183 6.42 -24.99 7.70
C SER A 183 5.59 -25.74 6.67
N PHE A 184 6.22 -26.11 5.55
CA PHE A 184 5.60 -26.92 4.50
C PHE A 184 4.97 -28.21 5.04
N THR A 185 5.58 -28.83 6.05
CA THR A 185 5.06 -30.06 6.66
C THR A 185 3.75 -29.86 7.42
N ARG A 186 3.51 -28.65 7.95
CA ARG A 186 2.32 -28.32 8.74
C ARG A 186 1.16 -27.83 7.88
N ALA A 187 1.46 -27.20 6.75
CA ALA A 187 0.46 -26.73 5.80
C ALA A 187 1.01 -26.94 4.39
N PRO A 188 0.84 -28.15 3.79
CA PRO A 188 1.19 -28.36 2.40
C PRO A 188 0.35 -27.40 1.56
N MET A 189 1.02 -26.44 0.93
CA MET A 189 0.36 -25.48 0.06
C MET A 189 -0.22 -26.22 -1.16
N PRO A 190 -1.29 -25.69 -1.78
CA PRO A 190 -2.02 -26.36 -2.87
C PRO A 190 -1.23 -26.49 -4.18
N TRP A 191 0.06 -26.18 -4.18
CA TRP A 191 0.98 -26.27 -5.30
C TRP A 191 2.24 -27.01 -4.89
N GLU A 192 2.65 -27.98 -5.72
CA GLU A 192 3.96 -28.60 -5.61
C GLU A 192 5.02 -27.69 -6.23
N LEU A 193 6.12 -27.49 -5.51
CA LEU A 193 7.30 -26.83 -6.07
C LEU A 193 7.98 -27.80 -7.02
N GLU A 194 7.88 -27.58 -8.33
CA GLU A 194 8.63 -28.37 -9.30
C GLU A 194 10.11 -28.02 -9.25
N ILE A 195 10.92 -29.03 -8.98
CA ILE A 195 12.37 -28.91 -8.82
C ILE A 195 13.06 -29.92 -9.73
N ALA A 196 13.99 -29.45 -10.55
CA ALA A 196 14.95 -30.28 -11.26
C ALA A 196 16.36 -30.00 -10.72
N VAL A 197 17.11 -31.04 -10.36
CA VAL A 197 18.46 -30.93 -9.79
C VAL A 197 19.48 -31.69 -10.64
N ALA A 198 20.70 -31.18 -10.67
CA ALA A 198 21.86 -31.85 -11.26
C ALA A 198 22.78 -32.41 -10.16
N GLY A 199 23.26 -33.64 -10.33
CA GLY A 199 24.27 -34.26 -9.47
C GLY A 199 23.80 -34.58 -8.04
N GLU A 200 24.73 -34.50 -7.06
CA GLU A 200 24.48 -34.78 -5.63
C GLU A 200 23.95 -33.54 -4.87
N VAL A 201 22.88 -32.94 -5.38
CA VAL A 201 22.25 -31.76 -4.76
C VAL A 201 20.84 -32.12 -4.33
N SER A 202 20.53 -31.86 -3.06
CA SER A 202 19.17 -32.00 -2.53
C SER A 202 18.60 -30.64 -2.14
N LEU A 203 17.35 -30.42 -2.53
CA LEU A 203 16.59 -29.22 -2.21
C LEU A 203 15.45 -29.60 -1.26
N GLN A 204 15.28 -28.81 -0.20
CA GLN A 204 14.21 -28.99 0.77
C GLN A 204 13.44 -27.68 0.95
N HIS A 205 12.12 -27.73 0.73
CA HIS A 205 11.25 -26.63 1.09
C HIS A 205 11.15 -26.53 2.62
N LEU A 206 11.57 -25.40 3.19
CA LEU A 206 11.53 -25.15 4.63
C LEU A 206 10.24 -24.44 5.06
N LEU A 207 10.01 -23.25 4.51
CA LEU A 207 8.98 -22.31 4.97
C LEU A 207 8.24 -21.67 3.79
N SER A 208 6.95 -21.41 3.98
CA SER A 208 6.10 -20.64 3.09
C SER A 208 5.51 -19.46 3.84
N GLY A 209 5.69 -18.24 3.35
CA GLY A 209 5.04 -17.06 3.88
C GLY A 209 3.57 -16.98 3.44
N GLY A 210 2.73 -16.41 4.30
CA GLY A 210 1.37 -16.03 3.92
C GLY A 210 1.34 -14.96 2.82
N GLY A 211 0.16 -14.70 2.26
CA GLY A 211 -0.05 -13.52 1.41
C GLY A 211 0.03 -12.22 2.22
N GLY A 212 0.23 -11.09 1.54
CA GLY A 212 0.30 -9.77 2.17
C GLY A 212 1.71 -9.21 2.37
N TRP A 213 2.75 -9.96 1.99
CA TRP A 213 4.07 -9.37 1.83
C TRP A 213 4.02 -8.36 0.69
N GLY A 214 4.53 -7.15 0.93
CA GLY A 214 4.85 -6.21 -0.14
C GLY A 214 5.99 -6.73 -1.02
N GLU A 215 6.45 -5.93 -1.97
CA GLU A 215 7.63 -6.30 -2.76
C GLU A 215 8.83 -6.55 -1.84
N ILE A 216 9.30 -7.80 -1.83
CA ILE A 216 10.52 -8.20 -1.17
C ILE A 216 11.67 -7.75 -2.06
N ASN A 217 12.62 -7.04 -1.46
CA ASN A 217 13.74 -6.46 -2.19
C ASN A 217 15.09 -6.74 -1.52
N GLY A 218 15.09 -7.50 -0.41
CA GLY A 218 16.29 -7.91 0.30
C GLY A 218 16.07 -9.15 1.17
N PHE A 219 17.13 -9.93 1.33
CA PHE A 219 17.14 -11.13 2.15
C PHE A 219 18.53 -11.36 2.73
N THR A 220 18.59 -11.64 4.02
CA THR A 220 19.82 -11.95 4.75
C THR A 220 19.58 -13.14 5.67
N VAL A 221 20.58 -14.01 5.77
CA VAL A 221 20.59 -15.12 6.72
C VAL A 221 21.59 -14.80 7.82
N ASP A 222 21.14 -14.84 9.08
CA ASP A 222 21.97 -14.59 10.26
C ASP A 222 21.68 -15.63 11.35
N GLY A 223 22.54 -16.63 11.48
CA GLY A 223 22.34 -17.73 12.42
C GLY A 223 21.00 -18.45 12.18
N PRO A 224 20.11 -18.55 13.19
CA PRO A 224 18.75 -19.12 13.03
C PRO A 224 17.73 -18.09 12.52
N ARG A 225 18.13 -16.87 12.21
CA ARG A 225 17.25 -15.78 11.79
C ARG A 225 17.35 -15.54 10.30
N MET A 226 16.24 -15.17 9.70
CA MET A 226 16.19 -14.61 8.36
C MET A 226 15.71 -13.17 8.46
N LEU A 227 16.39 -12.25 7.81
CA LEU A 227 15.94 -10.88 7.67
C LEU A 227 15.38 -10.70 6.27
N ILE A 228 14.18 -10.12 6.18
CA ILE A 228 13.51 -9.82 4.91
C ILE A 228 13.32 -8.30 4.83
N THR A 229 13.87 -7.70 3.78
CA THR A 229 13.71 -6.26 3.52
C THR A 229 12.56 -6.05 2.53
N THR A 230 11.67 -5.13 2.88
CA THR A 230 10.55 -4.67 2.05
C THR A 230 10.54 -3.14 1.98
N GLY A 231 9.58 -2.56 1.24
CA GLY A 231 9.37 -1.11 1.25
C GLY A 231 8.96 -0.53 2.61
N GLU A 232 8.47 -1.34 3.54
CA GLU A 232 8.03 -0.90 4.88
C GLU A 232 9.14 -0.99 5.93
N GLY A 233 10.17 -1.81 5.69
CA GLY A 233 11.27 -1.97 6.64
C GLY A 233 11.98 -3.33 6.54
N VAL A 234 12.69 -3.67 7.61
CA VAL A 234 13.36 -4.97 7.78
C VAL A 234 12.59 -5.80 8.80
N ALA A 235 12.08 -6.95 8.37
CA ALA A 235 11.41 -7.92 9.23
C ALA A 235 12.37 -9.05 9.61
N GLU A 236 12.33 -9.46 10.88
CA GLU A 236 12.98 -10.68 11.35
C GLU A 236 12.00 -11.84 11.30
N VAL A 237 12.45 -12.97 10.75
CA VAL A 237 11.71 -14.22 10.69
C VAL A 237 12.48 -15.29 11.47
N ASP A 238 11.84 -15.86 12.48
CA ASP A 238 12.33 -17.03 13.20
C ASP A 238 12.18 -18.26 12.29
N THR A 239 13.30 -18.86 11.89
CA THR A 239 13.29 -20.01 10.95
C THR A 239 12.66 -21.28 11.52
N LEU A 240 12.55 -21.40 12.84
CA LEU A 240 12.00 -22.58 13.52
C LEU A 240 10.50 -22.44 13.76
N ARG A 241 10.07 -21.24 14.17
CA ARG A 241 8.66 -20.95 14.51
C ARG A 241 7.87 -20.41 13.33
N GLY A 242 8.54 -19.77 12.37
CA GLY A 242 7.92 -19.04 11.27
C GLY A 242 7.30 -17.70 11.67
N THR A 243 7.38 -17.31 12.94
CA THR A 243 6.90 -16.00 13.40
C THR A 243 7.75 -14.89 12.80
N ALA A 244 7.10 -13.82 12.33
CA ALA A 244 7.75 -12.64 11.77
C ALA A 244 7.40 -11.41 12.60
N HIS A 245 8.33 -10.47 12.75
CA HIS A 245 8.09 -9.17 13.37
C HIS A 245 8.98 -8.09 12.74
N TRP A 246 8.55 -6.83 12.79
CA TRP A 246 9.36 -5.72 12.32
C TRP A 246 10.53 -5.47 13.26
N LEU A 247 11.75 -5.65 12.74
CA LEU A 247 12.99 -5.36 13.46
C LEU A 247 13.40 -3.90 13.29
N LEU A 248 13.15 -3.35 12.10
CA LEU A 248 13.32 -1.94 11.77
C LEU A 248 12.17 -1.48 10.86
N PRO A 249 11.15 -0.76 11.36
CA PRO A 249 10.03 -0.25 10.58
C PRO A 249 10.39 1.08 9.89
N LEU A 250 11.42 1.03 9.03
CA LEU A 250 11.90 2.19 8.30
C LEU A 250 11.49 2.10 6.83
N ALA A 251 10.55 2.94 6.41
CA ALA A 251 10.08 2.95 5.04
C ALA A 251 11.18 3.34 4.04
N GLY A 252 11.12 2.75 2.84
CA GLY A 252 12.07 3.00 1.75
C GLY A 252 13.36 2.18 1.85
N CYS A 253 13.41 1.18 2.74
CA CYS A 253 14.53 0.24 2.81
C CYS A 253 14.61 -0.63 1.55
N SER A 254 15.83 -1.00 1.15
CA SER A 254 16.05 -1.89 0.01
C SER A 254 17.32 -2.72 0.13
N GLY A 255 17.34 -3.90 -0.51
CA GLY A 255 18.51 -4.78 -0.52
C GLY A 255 18.69 -5.57 0.77
N GLY A 256 19.56 -6.58 0.73
CA GLY A 256 19.89 -7.38 1.91
C GLY A 256 20.60 -6.53 2.97
N ALA A 257 20.11 -6.60 4.20
CA ALA A 257 20.74 -5.95 5.34
C ALA A 257 22.04 -6.68 5.74
N LEU A 258 23.01 -5.97 6.32
CA LEU A 258 24.16 -6.60 6.96
C LEU A 258 23.94 -6.62 8.46
N VAL A 259 24.18 -7.77 9.10
CA VAL A 259 24.16 -7.90 10.56
C VAL A 259 25.59 -7.89 11.08
N SER A 260 25.93 -6.94 11.94
CA SER A 260 27.24 -6.82 12.55
C SER A 260 27.37 -7.78 13.75
N ALA A 261 28.60 -8.08 14.15
CA ALA A 261 28.88 -9.04 15.23
C ALA A 261 28.33 -8.60 16.60
N ASP A 262 28.14 -7.30 16.80
CA ASP A 262 27.55 -6.68 17.99
C ASP A 262 26.04 -6.45 17.86
N GLY A 263 25.39 -7.01 16.84
CA GLY A 263 23.93 -7.01 16.68
C GLY A 263 23.35 -5.79 15.95
N GLY A 264 24.19 -4.86 15.48
CA GLY A 264 23.78 -3.76 14.62
C GLY A 264 23.34 -4.23 13.23
N ILE A 265 22.44 -3.46 12.61
CA ILE A 265 21.84 -3.79 11.31
C ILE A 265 22.09 -2.64 10.35
N LEU A 266 22.92 -2.88 9.33
CA LEU A 266 23.14 -1.91 8.28
C LEU A 266 22.21 -2.20 7.11
N VAL A 267 21.41 -1.21 6.73
CA VAL A 267 20.48 -1.32 5.61
C VAL A 267 20.50 -0.07 4.75
N ARG A 268 20.23 -0.25 3.46
CA ARG A 268 20.09 0.87 2.53
C ARG A 268 18.70 1.49 2.62
N ARG A 269 18.66 2.82 2.59
CA ARG A 269 17.45 3.61 2.36
C ARG A 269 17.76 4.69 1.32
N GLY A 270 17.13 4.61 0.15
CA GLY A 270 17.46 5.49 -0.97
C GLY A 270 18.92 5.37 -1.40
N SER A 271 19.68 6.46 -1.33
CA SER A 271 21.13 6.52 -1.61
C SER A 271 22.01 6.48 -0.34
N ALA A 272 21.38 6.30 0.82
CA ALA A 272 22.04 6.27 2.13
C ALA A 272 22.12 4.85 2.70
N VAL A 273 23.02 4.68 3.65
CA VAL A 273 23.12 3.50 4.52
C VAL A 273 22.97 3.97 5.95
N VAL A 274 22.07 3.31 6.67
CA VAL A 274 21.81 3.52 8.09
C VAL A 274 22.17 2.28 8.87
N GLU A 275 22.62 2.47 10.10
CA GLU A 275 22.75 1.43 11.11
C GLU A 275 21.61 1.55 12.12
N TRP A 276 20.93 0.44 12.38
CA TRP A 276 19.99 0.29 13.48
C TRP A 276 20.63 -0.57 14.57
N LYS A 277 20.77 0.00 15.76
CA LYS A 277 21.38 -0.70 16.90
C LYS A 277 20.83 -0.15 18.21
N ASP A 278 20.45 -1.04 19.12
CA ASP A 278 19.99 -0.70 20.47
C ASP A 278 18.88 0.37 20.51
N GLY A 279 17.98 0.36 19.52
CA GLY A 279 16.89 1.33 19.43
C GLY A 279 17.26 2.66 18.79
N VAL A 280 18.48 2.82 18.27
CA VAL A 280 19.01 4.05 17.69
C VAL A 280 19.30 3.85 16.21
N LEU A 281 18.80 4.78 15.39
CA LEU A 281 19.08 4.87 13.97
C LEU A 281 20.20 5.88 13.70
N THR A 282 21.32 5.42 13.12
CA THR A 282 22.50 6.23 12.85
C THR A 282 22.81 6.25 11.35
N PRO A 283 22.92 7.42 10.70
CA PRO A 283 23.43 7.53 9.33
C PRO A 283 24.90 7.10 9.28
N ILE A 284 25.26 6.23 8.32
CA ILE A 284 26.65 5.74 8.17
C ILE A 284 27.29 6.32 6.91
N ALA A 285 26.56 6.32 5.80
CA ALA A 285 27.09 6.76 4.51
C ALA A 285 25.97 7.28 3.60
N GLY A 286 26.34 8.08 2.61
CA GLY A 286 25.40 8.59 1.62
C GLY A 286 26.03 8.99 0.30
N ASN A 287 25.21 9.58 -0.57
CA ASN A 287 25.58 9.86 -1.96
C ASN A 287 26.09 8.60 -2.71
N LEU A 288 25.52 7.44 -2.40
CA LEU A 288 25.94 6.16 -2.98
C LEU A 288 25.25 5.83 -4.31
N GLY A 289 24.56 6.81 -4.91
CA GLY A 289 23.89 6.71 -6.22
C GLY A 289 22.97 5.49 -6.34
N ASP A 290 23.02 4.81 -7.49
CA ASP A 290 22.36 3.52 -7.73
C ASP A 290 23.14 2.39 -7.02
N THR A 291 23.09 2.37 -5.69
CA THR A 291 23.70 1.29 -4.91
C THR A 291 22.91 0.00 -5.13
N ARG A 292 23.61 -1.06 -5.54
CA ARG A 292 23.03 -2.37 -5.83
C ARG A 292 22.90 -3.22 -4.58
N MET A 293 23.93 -3.23 -3.74
CA MET A 293 23.98 -4.11 -2.58
C MET A 293 25.01 -3.67 -1.55
N LEU A 294 24.80 -4.15 -0.33
CA LEU A 294 25.76 -4.13 0.77
C LEU A 294 26.44 -5.49 0.90
N LEU A 295 27.71 -5.50 1.32
CA LEU A 295 28.49 -6.72 1.47
C LEU A 295 29.55 -6.57 2.57
N TRP A 296 29.74 -7.63 3.37
CA TRP A 296 30.84 -7.73 4.32
C TRP A 296 32.15 -7.98 3.58
N GLY A 297 33.11 -7.08 3.75
CA GLY A 297 34.43 -7.16 3.15
C GLY A 297 35.54 -7.57 4.12
N PRO A 298 36.81 -7.43 3.70
CA PRO A 298 37.97 -7.76 4.51
C PRO A 298 37.94 -7.08 5.88
N GLY A 299 38.36 -7.81 6.92
CA GLY A 299 38.40 -7.29 8.29
C GLY A 299 37.02 -7.05 8.92
N GLY A 300 35.94 -7.57 8.33
CA GLY A 300 34.58 -7.37 8.85
C GLY A 300 34.06 -5.96 8.62
N GLN A 301 34.62 -5.22 7.65
CA GLN A 301 34.15 -3.88 7.30
C GLN A 301 32.96 -3.94 6.35
N ALA A 302 32.04 -3.00 6.45
CA ALA A 302 30.89 -2.89 5.54
C ALA A 302 31.27 -2.15 4.25
N TRP A 303 30.82 -2.68 3.12
CA TRP A 303 31.04 -2.13 1.78
C TRP A 303 29.73 -2.02 1.01
N ALA A 304 29.70 -1.12 0.04
CA ALA A 304 28.60 -0.92 -0.90
C ALA A 304 29.10 -1.02 -2.34
N LEU A 305 28.35 -1.73 -3.19
CA LEU A 305 28.56 -1.75 -4.63
C LEU A 305 27.59 -0.76 -5.29
N CYS A 306 28.13 0.19 -6.05
CA CYS A 306 27.40 1.30 -6.66
C CYS A 306 27.54 1.31 -8.18
N GLY A 307 26.44 1.54 -8.89
CA GLY A 307 26.40 1.62 -10.35
C GLY A 307 26.32 0.25 -11.05
N SER A 308 26.28 0.26 -12.38
CA SER A 308 26.20 -0.95 -13.21
C SER A 308 27.44 -1.22 -14.06
N GLY A 309 28.26 -0.22 -14.37
CA GLY A 309 29.45 -0.37 -15.24
C GLY A 309 29.15 -0.37 -16.76
N ALA A 310 27.88 -0.37 -17.19
CA ALA A 310 27.52 -0.34 -18.61
C ALA A 310 27.61 1.08 -19.22
N GLU A 311 28.24 1.20 -20.39
CA GLU A 311 28.54 2.48 -21.08
C GLU A 311 27.33 3.29 -21.56
N LEU A 312 26.10 2.76 -21.50
CA LEU A 312 24.88 3.47 -21.91
C LEU A 312 24.52 4.69 -21.02
N GLY A 313 25.34 5.02 -20.01
CA GLY A 313 25.17 6.20 -19.15
C GLY A 313 26.45 6.76 -18.53
N GLY A 314 27.65 6.37 -18.98
CA GLY A 314 28.93 6.97 -18.53
C GLY A 314 29.34 6.77 -17.06
N ALA A 315 28.61 5.96 -16.26
CA ALA A 315 28.91 5.76 -14.84
C ALA A 315 29.88 4.59 -14.60
N THR A 316 31.06 4.86 -14.05
CA THR A 316 32.01 3.83 -13.57
C THR A 316 31.44 3.11 -12.35
N LEU A 317 31.53 1.77 -12.37
CA LEU A 317 31.22 0.92 -11.21
C LEU A 317 32.07 1.37 -10.01
N GLY A 318 31.43 1.57 -8.86
CA GLY A 318 32.08 2.02 -7.64
C GLY A 318 31.96 0.97 -6.54
N LEU A 319 33.04 0.73 -5.82
CA LEU A 319 33.03 -0.04 -4.59
C LEU A 319 33.38 0.92 -3.44
N VAL A 320 32.46 1.11 -2.50
CA VAL A 320 32.60 2.10 -1.42
C VAL A 320 32.73 1.39 -0.08
N ARG A 321 33.82 1.61 0.64
CA ARG A 321 33.96 1.21 2.04
C ARG A 321 33.22 2.22 2.91
N LEU A 322 32.31 1.78 3.77
CA LEU A 322 31.34 2.68 4.43
C LEU A 322 31.87 3.40 5.69
N GLY A 323 32.96 2.93 6.30
CA GLY A 323 33.49 3.54 7.53
C GLY A 323 32.60 3.31 8.75
N GLY A 324 32.91 3.98 9.87
CA GLY A 324 32.12 3.91 11.11
C GLY A 324 31.22 5.13 11.32
N THR A 325 31.55 6.26 10.71
CA THR A 325 30.77 7.50 10.78
C THR A 325 30.68 8.18 9.42
N VAL A 326 29.72 9.10 9.26
CA VAL A 326 29.55 9.87 8.03
C VAL A 326 30.82 10.66 7.72
N GLY A 327 31.35 10.49 6.51
CA GLY A 327 32.59 11.12 6.06
C GLY A 327 33.79 10.18 6.01
N ASP A 328 33.73 9.02 6.65
CA ASP A 328 34.81 8.02 6.63
C ASP A 328 34.82 7.14 5.35
N GLN A 329 33.85 7.37 4.46
CA GLN A 329 33.63 6.52 3.30
C GLN A 329 34.73 6.69 2.24
N GLN A 330 35.20 5.56 1.68
CA GLN A 330 36.26 5.55 0.65
C GLN A 330 35.76 4.83 -0.61
N ARG A 331 35.81 5.50 -1.76
CA ARG A 331 35.32 4.98 -3.04
C ARG A 331 36.48 4.50 -3.93
N TYR A 332 36.33 3.30 -4.46
CA TYR A 332 37.22 2.69 -5.45
C TYR A 332 36.48 2.53 -6.77
N SER A 333 37.00 3.11 -7.84
CA SER A 333 36.43 2.98 -9.19
C SER A 333 36.91 1.69 -9.85
N ILE A 334 35.97 0.93 -10.38
CA ILE A 334 36.21 -0.32 -11.11
C ILE A 334 35.85 -0.08 -12.58
N SER A 335 36.79 -0.37 -13.47
CA SER A 335 36.56 -0.32 -14.91
C SER A 335 36.15 -1.71 -15.38
N PHE A 336 34.85 -1.88 -15.66
CA PHE A 336 34.31 -3.11 -16.22
C PHE A 336 33.10 -2.80 -17.10
N ASN A 337 33.26 -2.95 -18.43
CA ASN A 337 32.20 -2.68 -19.41
C ASN A 337 31.25 -3.88 -19.53
N ALA A 338 30.46 -4.11 -18.48
CA ALA A 338 29.38 -5.09 -18.42
C ALA A 338 28.29 -4.58 -17.48
N ASN A 339 27.05 -5.06 -17.62
CA ASN A 339 25.96 -4.71 -16.71
C ASN A 339 26.05 -5.55 -15.43
N VAL A 340 26.77 -5.05 -14.42
CA VAL A 340 26.97 -5.71 -13.13
C VAL A 340 25.68 -5.66 -12.29
N LEU A 341 25.26 -6.83 -11.83
CA LEU A 341 24.05 -7.03 -11.04
C LEU A 341 24.35 -7.28 -9.56
N SER A 342 25.49 -7.92 -9.27
CA SER A 342 25.86 -8.29 -7.91
C SER A 342 27.36 -8.56 -7.77
N ALA A 343 27.83 -8.69 -6.54
CA ALA A 343 29.20 -9.02 -6.21
C ALA A 343 29.29 -9.89 -4.94
N VAL A 344 30.37 -10.66 -4.82
CA VAL A 344 30.69 -11.40 -3.59
C VAL A 344 32.19 -11.49 -3.35
N TRP A 345 32.62 -11.35 -2.10
CA TRP A 345 34.04 -11.47 -1.73
C TRP A 345 34.53 -12.91 -1.80
N LEU A 346 35.73 -13.10 -2.37
CA LEU A 346 36.45 -14.37 -2.42
C LEU A 346 37.61 -14.43 -1.41
N GLY A 347 37.88 -13.32 -0.72
CA GLY A 347 39.00 -13.16 0.22
C GLY A 347 40.28 -12.60 -0.44
N ASN A 348 41.24 -12.17 0.38
CA ASN A 348 42.51 -11.57 -0.05
C ASN A 348 42.34 -10.38 -1.02
N LEU A 349 41.40 -9.46 -0.72
CA LEU A 349 41.06 -8.31 -1.58
C LEU A 349 40.50 -8.68 -2.96
N ARG A 350 40.12 -9.95 -3.17
CA ARG A 350 39.47 -10.42 -4.39
C ARG A 350 37.97 -10.56 -4.21
N PHE A 351 37.22 -10.21 -5.24
CA PHE A 351 35.78 -10.41 -5.30
C PHE A 351 35.34 -10.77 -6.71
N PHE A 352 34.23 -11.50 -6.79
CA PHE A 352 33.58 -11.89 -8.04
C PHE A 352 32.46 -10.90 -8.36
N LEU A 353 32.40 -10.45 -9.60
CA LEU A 353 31.34 -9.60 -10.16
C LEU A 353 30.40 -10.44 -11.03
N GLY A 354 29.16 -10.58 -10.60
CA GLY A 354 28.09 -11.18 -11.39
C GLY A 354 27.46 -10.15 -12.30
N ALA A 355 27.62 -10.31 -13.61
CA ALA A 355 27.10 -9.37 -14.61
C ALA A 355 26.36 -10.10 -15.74
N GLU A 356 25.56 -9.38 -16.52
CA GLU A 356 24.95 -9.96 -17.71
C GLU A 356 26.00 -10.24 -18.80
N GLY A 357 25.91 -11.41 -19.42
CA GLY A 357 26.84 -11.85 -20.47
C GLY A 357 28.14 -12.42 -19.91
N HIS A 358 28.98 -11.56 -19.33
CA HIS A 358 30.29 -11.97 -18.80
C HIS A 358 30.51 -11.44 -17.40
N SER A 359 30.92 -12.32 -16.50
CA SER A 359 31.30 -12.05 -15.11
C SER A 359 32.83 -12.00 -15.01
N ALA A 360 33.37 -11.52 -13.88
CA ALA A 360 34.82 -11.43 -13.71
C ALA A 360 35.24 -11.48 -12.24
N VAL A 361 36.51 -11.81 -12.00
CA VAL A 361 37.14 -11.65 -10.68
C VAL A 361 37.99 -10.38 -10.72
N VAL A 362 37.81 -9.52 -9.72
CA VAL A 362 38.64 -8.33 -9.51
C VAL A 362 39.54 -8.56 -8.31
N ASP A 363 40.83 -8.22 -8.44
CA ASP A 363 41.82 -8.23 -7.37
C ASP A 363 42.27 -6.79 -7.10
N LEU A 364 41.75 -6.18 -6.03
CA LEU A 364 42.05 -4.79 -5.69
C LEU A 364 43.53 -4.58 -5.35
N GLY A 365 44.26 -5.64 -4.97
CA GLY A 365 45.70 -5.56 -4.72
C GLY A 365 46.53 -5.48 -6.01
N ARG A 366 45.93 -5.73 -7.18
CA ARG A 366 46.62 -5.76 -8.48
C ARG A 366 46.11 -4.72 -9.47
N SER A 367 44.79 -4.65 -9.68
CA SER A 367 44.17 -3.81 -10.70
C SER A 367 42.68 -3.66 -10.43
N THR A 368 42.14 -2.46 -10.66
CA THR A 368 40.68 -2.21 -10.68
C THR A 368 40.08 -2.26 -12.08
N MET A 369 40.87 -2.62 -13.10
CA MET A 369 40.43 -2.76 -14.48
C MET A 369 40.25 -4.23 -14.84
N VAL A 370 39.06 -4.58 -15.33
CA VAL A 370 38.72 -5.90 -15.88
C VAL A 370 38.94 -5.90 -17.38
N ARG A 371 39.77 -6.81 -17.87
CA ARG A 371 40.05 -6.96 -19.30
C ARG A 371 39.25 -8.13 -19.89
N ARG A 372 39.20 -8.22 -21.22
CA ARG A 372 38.44 -9.30 -21.89
C ARG A 372 38.98 -10.68 -21.57
N GLU A 373 40.29 -10.80 -21.35
CA GLU A 373 40.92 -12.05 -20.91
C GLU A 373 40.54 -12.47 -19.49
N ASP A 374 39.88 -11.61 -18.70
CA ASP A 374 39.41 -11.92 -17.35
C ASP A 374 37.94 -12.38 -17.33
N TRP A 375 37.27 -12.40 -18.49
CA TRP A 375 35.86 -12.72 -18.61
C TRP A 375 35.58 -14.20 -18.33
N ILE A 376 34.52 -14.42 -17.58
CA ILE A 376 33.94 -15.73 -17.23
C ILE A 376 32.50 -15.72 -17.76
N GLU A 377 32.06 -16.81 -18.39
CA GLU A 377 30.69 -16.91 -18.87
C GLU A 377 29.69 -16.77 -17.71
N SER A 378 28.78 -15.79 -17.83
CA SER A 378 27.86 -15.49 -16.74
C SER A 378 26.76 -16.54 -16.60
N PRO A 379 26.40 -16.90 -15.37
CA PRO A 379 25.11 -17.51 -15.08
C PRO A 379 23.95 -16.69 -15.62
N LEU A 380 22.78 -17.30 -15.82
CA LEU A 380 21.58 -16.56 -16.17
C LEU A 380 21.18 -15.61 -15.02
N ASN A 381 21.23 -14.30 -15.26
CA ASN A 381 20.79 -13.23 -14.34
C ASN A 381 21.37 -13.40 -12.91
N PRO A 382 22.70 -13.29 -12.72
CA PRO A 382 23.37 -13.59 -11.45
C PRO A 382 23.13 -12.46 -10.42
N LYS A 383 21.90 -12.32 -9.95
CA LYS A 383 21.48 -11.23 -9.06
C LYS A 383 21.83 -11.50 -7.59
N TYR A 384 21.89 -12.77 -7.19
CA TYR A 384 22.24 -13.15 -5.82
C TYR A 384 23.40 -14.13 -5.84
N LEU A 385 24.45 -13.79 -5.10
CA LEU A 385 25.70 -14.54 -5.09
C LEU A 385 26.11 -14.90 -3.67
N VAL A 386 26.70 -16.09 -3.54
CA VAL A 386 27.32 -16.57 -2.32
C VAL A 386 28.66 -17.20 -2.68
N ALA A 387 29.72 -16.85 -1.95
CA ALA A 387 31.01 -17.52 -2.07
C ALA A 387 31.09 -18.68 -1.06
N ARG A 388 31.53 -19.85 -1.51
CA ARG A 388 31.69 -21.04 -0.68
C ARG A 388 32.82 -21.92 -1.21
N GLY A 389 33.82 -22.21 -0.38
CA GLY A 389 34.88 -23.17 -0.71
C GLY A 389 35.71 -22.82 -1.95
N GLY A 390 35.82 -21.54 -2.31
CA GLY A 390 36.50 -21.08 -3.53
C GLY A 390 35.59 -21.00 -4.77
N GLU A 391 34.38 -21.53 -4.69
CA GLU A 391 33.34 -21.42 -5.74
C GLU A 391 32.36 -20.28 -5.43
N VAL A 392 31.59 -19.90 -6.44
CA VAL A 392 30.47 -18.96 -6.31
C VAL A 392 29.18 -19.66 -6.71
N ILE A 393 28.18 -19.62 -5.85
CA ILE A 393 26.83 -20.03 -6.17
C ILE A 393 26.02 -18.80 -6.56
N ALA A 394 25.38 -18.86 -7.73
CA ALA A 394 24.58 -17.78 -8.29
C ALA A 394 23.12 -18.19 -8.44
N ALA A 395 22.21 -17.37 -7.92
CA ALA A 395 20.78 -17.52 -8.12
C ALA A 395 20.23 -16.38 -8.97
N GLY A 396 19.37 -16.72 -9.93
CA GLY A 396 18.79 -15.81 -10.89
C GLY A 396 17.44 -16.26 -11.40
N SER A 397 16.63 -15.33 -11.87
CA SER A 397 15.32 -15.65 -12.50
C SER A 397 15.41 -15.47 -14.00
N ASP A 398 14.67 -16.30 -14.76
CA ASP A 398 14.52 -16.03 -16.20
C ASP A 398 13.71 -14.75 -16.46
N ARG A 399 13.75 -14.29 -17.71
CA ARG A 399 13.00 -13.12 -18.16
C ARG A 399 11.48 -13.35 -18.19
N THR A 400 11.03 -14.60 -18.10
CA THR A 400 9.60 -14.95 -18.13
C THR A 400 8.95 -14.80 -16.76
N GLY A 401 9.73 -14.80 -15.67
CA GLY A 401 9.23 -14.67 -14.32
C GLY A 401 8.48 -15.93 -13.85
N VAL A 402 8.92 -17.11 -14.30
CA VAL A 402 8.29 -18.41 -13.98
C VAL A 402 9.31 -19.42 -13.44
N ARG A 403 10.61 -19.15 -13.60
CA ARG A 403 11.67 -20.04 -13.13
C ARG A 403 12.82 -19.31 -12.47
N VAL A 404 13.36 -19.96 -11.44
CA VAL A 404 14.61 -19.61 -10.79
C VAL A 404 15.65 -20.68 -11.09
N PHE A 405 16.86 -20.24 -11.40
CA PHE A 405 18.01 -21.07 -11.71
C PHE A 405 19.09 -20.86 -10.67
N LEU A 406 19.71 -21.96 -10.27
CA LEU A 406 20.89 -21.98 -9.41
C LEU A 406 22.06 -22.50 -10.22
N HIS A 407 23.14 -21.72 -10.28
CA HIS A 407 24.37 -22.09 -10.97
C HIS A 407 25.53 -22.14 -9.98
N ARG A 408 26.50 -22.98 -10.29
CA ARG A 408 27.81 -23.01 -9.65
C ARG A 408 28.83 -22.49 -10.63
N VAL A 409 29.60 -21.51 -10.20
CA VAL A 409 30.71 -20.90 -10.93
C VAL A 409 32.00 -21.28 -10.19
N ASP A 410 32.96 -21.83 -10.91
CA ASP A 410 34.34 -21.98 -10.45
C ASP A 410 35.17 -20.83 -11.05
N PRO A 411 35.50 -19.78 -10.27
CA PRO A 411 36.24 -18.65 -10.80
C PRO A 411 37.68 -18.99 -11.20
N ALA A 412 38.28 -20.03 -10.62
CA ALA A 412 39.64 -20.46 -10.93
C ALA A 412 39.68 -21.24 -12.24
N ALA A 413 38.72 -22.15 -12.45
CA ALA A 413 38.57 -22.89 -13.71
C ALA A 413 37.86 -22.08 -14.80
N ARG A 414 37.21 -20.97 -14.44
CA ARG A 414 36.38 -20.10 -15.31
C ARG A 414 35.23 -20.85 -15.97
N THR A 415 34.57 -21.72 -15.20
CA THR A 415 33.45 -22.53 -15.68
C THR A 415 32.17 -22.23 -14.91
N THR A 416 31.03 -22.36 -15.59
CA THR A 416 29.69 -22.20 -15.01
C THR A 416 28.88 -23.46 -15.30
N SER A 417 28.16 -23.97 -14.30
CA SER A 417 27.36 -25.20 -14.39
C SER A 417 26.00 -25.01 -13.72
N LEU A 418 24.93 -25.51 -14.35
CA LEU A 418 23.59 -25.50 -13.78
C LEU A 418 23.50 -26.53 -12.63
N VAL A 419 23.01 -26.09 -11.49
CA VAL A 419 22.85 -26.89 -10.27
C VAL A 419 21.40 -27.31 -10.09
N ALA A 420 20.48 -26.36 -10.20
CA ALA A 420 19.06 -26.60 -10.01
C ALA A 420 18.20 -25.60 -10.78
N GLN A 421 17.00 -26.05 -11.12
CA GLN A 421 15.92 -25.24 -11.66
C GLN A 421 14.67 -25.43 -10.79
N MET A 422 14.03 -24.34 -10.43
CA MET A 422 12.84 -24.31 -9.58
C MET A 422 11.73 -23.49 -10.25
N GLN A 423 10.50 -23.98 -10.20
CA GLN A 423 9.32 -23.24 -10.67
C GLN A 423 8.88 -22.20 -9.64
N LEU A 424 9.67 -21.12 -9.53
CA LEU A 424 9.42 -19.94 -8.71
C LEU A 424 9.34 -18.72 -9.63
N ASN A 425 8.47 -17.76 -9.33
CA ASN A 425 8.33 -16.57 -10.14
C ASN A 425 9.60 -15.71 -10.12
N ARG A 426 10.15 -15.47 -8.92
CA ARG A 426 11.39 -14.71 -8.74
C ARG A 426 12.24 -15.28 -7.61
N ALA A 427 13.55 -15.10 -7.75
CA ALA A 427 14.49 -15.19 -6.65
C ALA A 427 14.52 -13.84 -5.94
N GLN A 428 14.50 -13.88 -4.61
CA GLN A 428 14.49 -12.71 -3.73
C GLN A 428 15.75 -12.61 -2.88
N GLY A 429 16.46 -13.72 -2.70
CA GLY A 429 17.84 -13.68 -2.24
C GLY A 429 18.44 -15.05 -2.00
N LEU A 430 19.73 -15.05 -1.72
CA LEU A 430 20.54 -16.23 -1.46
C LEU A 430 21.46 -15.94 -0.28
N GLY A 431 21.50 -16.84 0.71
CA GLY A 431 22.31 -16.66 1.90
C GLY A 431 22.83 -17.99 2.47
N VAL A 432 23.79 -17.92 3.38
CA VAL A 432 24.40 -19.10 4.01
C VAL A 432 24.25 -19.01 5.51
N THR A 433 23.80 -20.09 6.14
CA THR A 433 23.73 -20.19 7.60
C THR A 433 25.12 -20.33 8.22
N ALA A 434 25.24 -20.07 9.52
CA ALA A 434 26.50 -20.30 10.26
C ALA A 434 27.00 -21.76 10.16
N GLN A 435 26.09 -22.72 9.94
CA GLN A 435 26.41 -24.14 9.76
C GLN A 435 26.75 -24.49 8.29
N GLY A 436 26.88 -23.51 7.40
CA GLY A 436 27.26 -23.71 6.01
C GLY A 436 26.13 -24.19 5.10
N ARG A 437 24.86 -24.10 5.54
CA ARG A 437 23.70 -24.47 4.73
C ARG A 437 23.29 -23.31 3.85
N LEU A 438 22.95 -23.58 2.59
CA LEU A 438 22.58 -22.55 1.64
C LEU A 438 21.06 -22.40 1.62
N LEU A 439 20.55 -21.17 1.79
CA LEU A 439 19.13 -20.86 1.76
C LEU A 439 18.83 -19.93 0.58
N LEU A 440 17.82 -20.30 -0.21
CA LEU A 440 17.25 -19.47 -1.26
C LEU A 440 15.89 -18.96 -0.78
N LEU A 441 15.69 -17.66 -0.83
CA LEU A 441 14.36 -17.07 -0.79
C LEU A 441 13.90 -16.81 -2.22
N GLY A 442 12.76 -17.38 -2.61
CA GLY A 442 12.04 -17.02 -3.82
C GLY A 442 10.59 -16.69 -3.50
N ASP A 443 9.79 -16.45 -4.52
CA ASP A 443 8.34 -16.26 -4.35
C ASP A 443 7.52 -16.89 -5.46
N VAL A 444 6.25 -17.14 -5.13
CA VAL A 444 5.18 -17.49 -6.08
C VAL A 444 4.14 -16.37 -6.05
N ARG A 445 3.68 -15.94 -7.21
CA ARG A 445 2.72 -14.82 -7.36
C ARG A 445 1.44 -15.19 -8.09
N GLY A 446 1.55 -16.15 -9.02
CA GLY A 446 0.57 -16.35 -10.08
C GLY A 446 0.14 -15.02 -10.72
N ASN A 447 -1.15 -14.84 -11.01
CA ASN A 447 -1.63 -13.62 -11.66
C ASN A 447 -1.85 -12.43 -10.72
N SER A 448 -1.84 -12.67 -9.39
CA SER A 448 -2.10 -11.63 -8.39
C SER A 448 -0.98 -10.60 -8.25
N GLN A 449 0.21 -10.89 -8.79
CA GLN A 449 1.46 -10.13 -8.59
C GLN A 449 1.92 -9.98 -7.13
N VAL A 450 1.15 -10.49 -6.16
CA VAL A 450 1.49 -10.49 -4.73
C VAL A 450 2.51 -11.60 -4.44
N PRO A 451 3.67 -11.27 -3.87
CA PRO A 451 4.68 -12.27 -3.53
C PRO A 451 4.25 -13.14 -2.35
N HIS A 452 4.35 -14.45 -2.54
CA HIS A 452 4.26 -15.44 -1.46
C HIS A 452 5.64 -16.05 -1.27
N PRO A 453 6.41 -15.60 -0.26
CA PRO A 453 7.81 -15.98 -0.13
C PRO A 453 7.96 -17.45 0.25
N ILE A 454 8.98 -18.09 -0.32
CA ILE A 454 9.26 -19.50 -0.17
C ILE A 454 10.74 -19.64 0.12
N THR A 455 11.05 -20.26 1.25
CA THR A 455 12.43 -20.56 1.63
C THR A 455 12.76 -22.01 1.28
N VAL A 456 13.80 -22.19 0.47
CA VAL A 456 14.34 -23.49 0.07
C VAL A 456 15.74 -23.64 0.63
N GLU A 457 15.97 -24.73 1.37
CA GLU A 457 17.30 -25.16 1.79
C GLU A 457 17.96 -25.98 0.69
N ILE A 458 19.22 -25.67 0.43
CA ILE A 458 20.05 -26.27 -0.61
C ILE A 458 21.20 -26.99 0.07
N SER A 459 21.22 -28.31 -0.06
CA SER A 459 22.30 -29.15 0.42
C SER A 459 23.11 -29.69 -0.76
N MET A 460 24.37 -29.30 -0.82
CA MET A 460 25.36 -29.71 -1.83
C MET A 460 26.25 -30.76 -1.18
N GLY A 461 26.24 -32.00 -1.68
CA GLY A 461 27.00 -33.10 -1.09
C GLY A 461 28.52 -32.93 -1.19
N SER A 462 29.22 -33.13 -0.07
CA SER A 462 30.57 -33.70 -0.05
C SER A 462 30.72 -34.58 1.20
N GLY A 463 30.20 -35.81 1.16
CA GLY A 463 30.46 -36.84 2.17
C GLY A 463 29.57 -36.88 3.42
N ILE A 464 29.24 -38.12 3.80
CA ILE A 464 28.57 -38.63 5.01
C ILE A 464 27.04 -38.46 5.08
N ARG A 465 26.37 -39.59 4.82
CA ARG A 465 24.95 -39.85 5.07
C ARG A 465 24.66 -39.84 6.58
N THR A 466 23.68 -39.04 6.99
CA THR A 466 22.81 -39.37 8.11
C THR A 466 21.36 -39.15 7.69
N THR A 467 20.58 -40.21 7.80
CA THR A 467 19.22 -40.38 7.32
C THR A 467 18.20 -39.48 8.01
N ALA A 468 17.46 -38.67 7.23
CA ALA A 468 16.14 -38.17 7.60
C ALA A 468 15.26 -38.10 6.34
N ARG A 469 13.95 -38.39 6.53
CA ARG A 469 12.97 -38.86 5.55
C ARG A 469 12.83 -38.00 4.28
N THR A 470 12.85 -38.70 3.15
CA THR A 470 12.68 -38.24 1.78
C THR A 470 11.27 -37.69 1.49
N GLY A 471 11.19 -36.41 1.12
CA GLY A 471 10.17 -35.92 0.20
C GLY A 471 10.48 -36.38 -1.24
N ALA A 472 9.50 -36.37 -2.12
CA ALA A 472 9.46 -37.04 -3.44
C ALA A 472 10.75 -36.96 -4.30
N PRO A 473 11.06 -38.00 -5.10
CA PRO A 473 12.28 -38.05 -5.91
C PRO A 473 12.28 -36.97 -7.00
N ALA A 474 13.30 -36.11 -7.00
CA ALA A 474 13.51 -35.09 -8.02
C ALA A 474 14.00 -35.71 -9.35
N LYS A 475 13.57 -35.15 -10.48
CA LYS A 475 13.98 -35.59 -11.83
C LYS A 475 15.38 -35.04 -12.17
N PRO A 476 16.25 -35.82 -12.83
CA PRO A 476 17.54 -35.34 -13.33
C PRO A 476 17.37 -34.24 -14.38
N VAL A 477 18.25 -33.24 -14.36
CA VAL A 477 18.34 -32.23 -15.41
C VAL A 477 19.06 -32.82 -16.63
N GLU A 478 18.35 -33.05 -17.73
CA GLU A 478 18.97 -33.26 -19.05
C GLU A 478 19.25 -31.90 -19.70
N ALA A 479 20.46 -31.74 -20.24
CA ALA A 479 20.85 -30.55 -20.97
C ALA A 479 20.22 -30.58 -22.37
N GLU A 480 19.13 -29.85 -22.59
CA GLU A 480 18.58 -29.64 -23.94
C GLU A 480 19.09 -28.32 -24.57
N PRO A 481 19.55 -28.35 -25.84
CA PRO A 481 19.89 -27.16 -26.61
C PRO A 481 18.63 -26.37 -27.00
N PRO A 482 18.75 -25.08 -27.35
CA PRO A 482 17.59 -24.25 -27.65
C PRO A 482 16.97 -24.68 -28.99
N ALA A 483 15.69 -25.11 -28.99
CA ALA A 483 14.97 -25.43 -30.21
C ALA A 483 13.51 -24.96 -30.22
N ALA A 484 13.07 -24.67 -31.44
CA ALA A 484 11.84 -24.04 -31.87
C ALA A 484 10.57 -24.92 -31.75
N ASP A 485 9.43 -24.26 -31.94
CA ASP A 485 8.05 -24.76 -32.00
C ASP A 485 7.84 -26.18 -32.60
N ALA A 486 7.00 -27.00 -31.96
CA ALA A 486 5.84 -27.70 -32.54
C ALA A 486 5.16 -28.67 -31.54
N ALA A 487 3.90 -29.01 -31.83
CA ALA A 487 2.88 -29.62 -30.96
C ALA A 487 2.79 -31.18 -30.93
N SER A 488 1.81 -31.68 -30.14
CA SER A 488 1.25 -33.06 -30.03
C SER A 488 1.93 -33.97 -28.99
N GLY A 489 1.30 -34.72 -28.07
CA GLY A 489 -0.10 -35.09 -27.79
C GLY A 489 -0.16 -36.54 -27.25
N ALA A 490 -0.65 -36.77 -26.02
CA ALA A 490 -1.39 -37.98 -25.51
C ALA A 490 -1.42 -38.03 -23.96
N PRO A 491 -2.49 -38.58 -23.32
CA PRO A 491 -2.74 -38.44 -21.88
C PRO A 491 -2.14 -39.59 -21.05
N VAL A 492 -1.58 -39.27 -19.89
CA VAL A 492 -1.22 -40.25 -18.85
C VAL A 492 -2.23 -40.16 -17.73
N ASP A 493 -2.81 -41.32 -17.42
CA ASP A 493 -3.79 -41.58 -16.37
C ASP A 493 -3.08 -41.67 -15.02
N THR A 494 -3.38 -40.76 -14.09
CA THR A 494 -2.95 -40.87 -12.69
C THR A 494 -4.04 -40.36 -11.75
N ALA A 495 -4.64 -41.30 -11.03
CA ALA A 495 -5.56 -41.04 -9.92
C ALA A 495 -4.93 -40.12 -8.86
N VAL A 496 -5.65 -39.07 -8.49
CA VAL A 496 -5.24 -38.09 -7.46
C VAL A 496 -5.85 -38.50 -6.11
N PRO A 497 -5.07 -38.60 -5.02
CA PRO A 497 -5.63 -38.74 -3.68
C PRO A 497 -6.24 -37.41 -3.22
N SER A 498 -7.46 -37.49 -2.70
CA SER A 498 -8.23 -36.41 -2.07
C SER A 498 -7.43 -35.67 -0.99
N VAL A 499 -7.09 -34.39 -1.21
CA VAL A 499 -6.47 -33.52 -0.21
C VAL A 499 -7.54 -32.90 0.70
N VAL A 500 -7.38 -33.13 2.00
CA VAL A 500 -8.21 -32.62 3.09
C VAL A 500 -7.88 -31.13 3.31
N ALA A 501 -8.93 -30.34 3.52
CA ALA A 501 -8.92 -28.89 3.69
C ALA A 501 -7.96 -28.41 4.79
N ALA A 502 -7.07 -27.49 4.43
CA ALA A 502 -6.32 -26.65 5.35
C ALA A 502 -6.93 -25.24 5.37
N ASP A 503 -6.99 -24.68 6.56
CA ASP A 503 -7.71 -23.48 6.98
C ASP A 503 -7.12 -22.19 6.35
N THR A 504 -7.48 -21.90 5.10
CA THR A 504 -7.30 -20.59 4.47
C THR A 504 -8.67 -19.93 4.29
N ALA A 505 -8.88 -18.77 4.92
CA ALA A 505 -10.17 -18.03 4.85
C ALA A 505 -10.60 -17.63 3.42
N ASP A 506 -9.70 -17.79 2.44
CA ASP A 506 -9.95 -17.55 1.01
C ASP A 506 -9.74 -18.84 0.21
N PRO A 507 -10.82 -19.52 -0.24
CA PRO A 507 -10.74 -20.81 -0.92
C PRO A 507 -10.15 -20.73 -2.34
N TYR A 508 -9.86 -19.52 -2.84
CA TYR A 508 -9.36 -19.27 -4.19
C TYR A 508 -7.89 -18.87 -4.26
N VAL A 509 -7.20 -18.72 -3.12
CA VAL A 509 -5.74 -18.44 -3.06
C VAL A 509 -4.97 -19.45 -3.88
N ALA A 510 -5.33 -20.72 -3.73
CA ALA A 510 -4.77 -21.85 -4.48
C ALA A 510 -4.81 -21.64 -6.00
N VAL A 511 -5.92 -21.10 -6.52
CA VAL A 511 -6.11 -20.86 -7.96
C VAL A 511 -5.27 -19.67 -8.40
N ARG A 512 -5.29 -18.56 -7.64
CA ARG A 512 -4.54 -17.33 -7.93
C ARG A 512 -3.04 -17.53 -8.01
N LEU A 513 -2.47 -18.29 -7.08
CA LEU A 513 -1.03 -18.55 -6.98
C LEU A 513 -0.48 -19.31 -8.18
N VAL A 514 -1.33 -20.12 -8.79
CA VAL A 514 -0.92 -21.08 -9.80
C VAL A 514 -1.51 -20.79 -11.18
N ALA A 515 -2.27 -19.69 -11.26
CA ALA A 515 -2.75 -19.07 -12.47
C ALA A 515 -1.58 -18.76 -13.40
N ARG A 516 -1.73 -19.15 -14.66
CA ARG A 516 -0.72 -18.97 -15.73
C ARG A 516 -1.35 -18.48 -17.04
N GLY A 517 -2.65 -18.18 -17.04
CA GLY A 517 -3.38 -17.80 -18.24
C GLY A 517 -3.59 -18.95 -19.23
N GLU A 518 -3.56 -20.21 -18.76
CA GLU A 518 -3.77 -21.40 -19.60
C GLU A 518 -5.21 -21.94 -19.46
N ARG A 519 -6.03 -21.78 -20.51
CA ARG A 519 -7.45 -22.20 -20.49
C ARG A 519 -7.66 -23.68 -20.17
N LYS A 520 -6.69 -24.53 -20.55
CA LYS A 520 -6.74 -25.99 -20.35
C LYS A 520 -6.72 -26.37 -18.86
N ASP A 521 -6.32 -25.45 -17.98
CA ASP A 521 -6.30 -25.66 -16.53
C ASP A 521 -7.72 -25.62 -15.91
N TYR A 522 -8.73 -25.23 -16.71
CA TYR A 522 -10.13 -25.12 -16.28
C TYR A 522 -11.04 -26.07 -17.07
N ALA A 523 -11.66 -27.00 -16.34
CA ALA A 523 -12.73 -27.86 -16.86
C ALA A 523 -14.06 -27.12 -16.80
N LEU A 524 -14.64 -26.78 -17.95
CA LEU A 524 -15.89 -26.01 -18.04
C LEU A 524 -17.08 -26.96 -18.07
N GLU A 525 -18.16 -26.59 -17.39
CA GLU A 525 -19.44 -27.25 -17.58
C GLU A 525 -19.99 -26.98 -18.99
N PRO A 526 -20.82 -27.89 -19.56
CA PRO A 526 -21.24 -27.78 -20.95
C PRO A 526 -22.13 -26.57 -21.26
N ARG A 527 -22.85 -26.04 -20.27
CA ARG A 527 -23.79 -24.94 -20.44
C ARG A 527 -23.28 -23.69 -19.72
N PRO A 528 -23.37 -22.50 -20.34
CA PRO A 528 -23.06 -21.25 -19.66
C PRO A 528 -24.14 -20.93 -18.61
N LEU A 529 -23.77 -20.21 -17.56
CA LEU A 529 -24.65 -19.69 -16.52
C LEU A 529 -25.57 -18.59 -17.08
N ASN A 530 -25.11 -17.85 -18.10
CA ASN A 530 -25.88 -16.81 -18.77
C ASN A 530 -26.14 -17.17 -20.25
N THR A 531 -27.28 -16.71 -20.77
CA THR A 531 -27.74 -17.02 -22.14
C THR A 531 -27.59 -15.85 -23.14
N GLY A 532 -27.23 -14.64 -22.68
CA GLY A 532 -27.10 -13.42 -23.49
C GLY A 532 -25.88 -12.55 -23.15
N GLY A 533 -25.63 -11.50 -23.96
CA GLY A 533 -24.54 -10.52 -23.74
C GLY A 533 -23.28 -10.74 -24.59
N GLN A 534 -22.24 -9.92 -24.34
CA GLN A 534 -20.97 -9.90 -25.06
C GLN A 534 -19.99 -11.02 -24.62
N ALA A 535 -20.24 -11.65 -23.48
CA ALA A 535 -19.46 -12.73 -22.91
C ALA A 535 -20.35 -13.86 -22.36
N GLN A 536 -19.83 -15.08 -22.33
CA GLN A 536 -20.42 -16.25 -21.69
C GLN A 536 -19.65 -16.55 -20.41
N VAL A 537 -20.38 -16.73 -19.31
CA VAL A 537 -19.85 -17.18 -18.03
C VAL A 537 -20.17 -18.65 -17.87
N PHE A 538 -19.17 -19.46 -17.55
CA PHE A 538 -19.32 -20.89 -17.32
C PHE A 538 -18.97 -21.20 -15.87
N ARG A 539 -19.76 -22.07 -15.24
CA ARG A 539 -19.26 -22.81 -14.09
C ARG A 539 -18.11 -23.70 -14.56
N ALA A 540 -17.01 -23.65 -13.84
CA ALA A 540 -15.81 -24.38 -14.17
C ALA A 540 -15.16 -24.93 -12.90
N ARG A 541 -14.21 -25.83 -13.09
CA ARG A 541 -13.37 -26.37 -12.02
C ARG A 541 -11.92 -26.18 -12.42
N HIS A 542 -11.14 -25.53 -11.56
CA HIS A 542 -9.70 -25.49 -11.72
C HIS A 542 -9.16 -26.92 -11.48
N LYS A 543 -8.58 -27.54 -12.51
CA LYS A 543 -8.30 -28.98 -12.55
C LYS A 543 -7.33 -29.42 -11.45
N ARG A 544 -6.30 -28.60 -11.19
CA ARG A 544 -5.26 -28.93 -10.21
C ARG A 544 -5.76 -28.87 -8.77
N THR A 545 -6.52 -27.83 -8.42
CA THR A 545 -6.96 -27.63 -7.03
C THR A 545 -8.34 -28.22 -6.76
N GLY A 546 -9.09 -28.59 -7.79
CA GLY A 546 -10.48 -29.00 -7.68
C GLY A 546 -11.45 -27.85 -7.33
N THR A 547 -10.96 -26.62 -7.16
CA THR A 547 -11.75 -25.45 -6.74
C THR A 547 -12.80 -25.10 -7.80
N PRO A 548 -14.10 -24.99 -7.43
CA PRO A 548 -15.11 -24.48 -8.34
C PRO A 548 -14.87 -22.98 -8.61
N VAL A 549 -14.97 -22.56 -9.86
CA VAL A 549 -14.72 -21.17 -10.30
C VAL A 549 -15.70 -20.78 -11.39
N ALA A 550 -15.85 -19.49 -11.67
CA ALA A 550 -16.56 -18.99 -12.85
C ALA A 550 -15.54 -18.57 -13.92
N LEU A 551 -15.71 -19.02 -15.16
CA LEU A 551 -14.89 -18.58 -16.29
C LEU A 551 -15.74 -17.74 -17.26
N LYS A 552 -15.42 -16.46 -17.39
CA LYS A 552 -16.03 -15.52 -18.33
C LYS A 552 -15.20 -15.48 -19.61
N ARG A 553 -15.81 -15.81 -20.74
CA ARG A 553 -15.18 -15.85 -22.07
C ARG A 553 -15.94 -14.98 -23.06
N LEU A 554 -15.23 -14.21 -23.88
CA LEU A 554 -15.85 -13.41 -24.94
C LEU A 554 -16.57 -14.29 -25.97
N ARG A 555 -17.75 -13.85 -26.45
CA ARG A 555 -18.47 -14.54 -27.54
C ARG A 555 -17.91 -14.21 -28.91
N MET A 556 -17.42 -12.98 -29.07
CA MET A 556 -16.78 -12.46 -30.27
C MET A 556 -15.47 -11.79 -29.89
N THR A 557 -14.41 -12.07 -30.63
CA THR A 557 -13.09 -11.49 -30.42
C THR A 557 -12.95 -10.25 -31.31
N GLY A 558 -13.01 -9.06 -30.70
CA GLY A 558 -12.73 -7.78 -31.34
C GLY A 558 -11.95 -6.88 -30.39
N GLU A 559 -11.30 -5.84 -30.93
CA GLU A 559 -10.49 -4.91 -30.12
C GLU A 559 -11.29 -4.29 -28.98
N ASP A 560 -12.55 -3.90 -29.22
CA ASP A 560 -13.40 -3.27 -28.22
C ASP A 560 -13.79 -4.25 -27.10
N GLN A 561 -14.06 -5.52 -27.43
CA GLN A 561 -14.38 -6.54 -26.42
C GLN A 561 -13.15 -6.89 -25.57
N ARG A 562 -11.96 -6.96 -26.17
CA ARG A 562 -10.70 -7.15 -25.43
C ARG A 562 -10.37 -5.94 -24.56
N ALA A 563 -10.66 -4.72 -25.03
CA ALA A 563 -10.49 -3.52 -24.23
C ALA A 563 -11.42 -3.53 -23.00
N ARG A 564 -12.65 -4.04 -23.13
CA ARG A 564 -13.58 -4.24 -22.00
C ARG A 564 -13.04 -5.29 -21.02
N MET A 565 -12.58 -6.44 -21.50
CA MET A 565 -11.93 -7.47 -20.67
C MET A 565 -10.69 -6.93 -19.95
N ARG A 566 -9.88 -6.12 -20.63
CA ARG A 566 -8.71 -5.46 -20.03
C ARG A 566 -9.09 -4.58 -18.86
N ARG A 567 -10.16 -3.78 -19.00
CA ARG A 567 -10.64 -2.92 -17.89
C ARG A 567 -11.07 -3.75 -16.69
N GLU A 568 -11.68 -4.92 -16.91
CA GLU A 568 -12.08 -5.83 -15.84
C GLU A 568 -10.87 -6.43 -15.10
N VAL A 569 -9.86 -6.89 -15.84
CA VAL A 569 -8.61 -7.37 -15.27
C VAL A 569 -7.87 -6.26 -14.53
N ASP A 570 -7.77 -5.06 -15.12
CA ASP A 570 -7.05 -3.94 -14.53
C ASP A 570 -7.77 -3.42 -13.26
N ALA A 571 -9.11 -3.31 -13.27
CA ALA A 571 -9.89 -2.94 -12.09
C ALA A 571 -9.75 -3.97 -10.97
N ALA A 572 -9.81 -5.27 -11.28
CA ALA A 572 -9.59 -6.31 -10.29
C ALA A 572 -8.15 -6.35 -9.76
N GLY A 573 -7.16 -6.03 -10.59
CA GLY A 573 -5.76 -5.92 -10.17
C GLY A 573 -5.50 -4.73 -9.24
N MET A 574 -6.22 -3.62 -9.43
CA MET A 574 -6.09 -2.42 -8.59
C MET A 574 -6.91 -2.52 -7.29
N PHE A 575 -8.14 -3.05 -7.36
CA PHE A 575 -9.12 -2.94 -6.27
C PHE A 575 -9.59 -4.29 -5.72
N GLY A 576 -9.12 -5.42 -6.27
CA GLY A 576 -9.59 -6.76 -5.88
C GLY A 576 -9.17 -7.22 -4.47
N SER A 577 -8.34 -6.45 -3.77
CA SER A 577 -8.08 -6.63 -2.33
C SER A 577 -9.26 -6.18 -1.47
N ASN A 578 -10.12 -5.31 -1.99
CA ASN A 578 -11.35 -4.88 -1.32
C ASN A 578 -12.36 -6.04 -1.27
N ARG A 579 -12.85 -6.35 -0.07
CA ARG A 579 -13.84 -7.41 0.17
C ARG A 579 -15.21 -7.15 -0.49
N HIS A 580 -15.46 -6.03 -1.13
CA HIS A 580 -16.72 -5.76 -1.84
C HIS A 580 -16.50 -5.59 -3.35
N VAL A 581 -15.33 -5.97 -3.87
CA VAL A 581 -15.01 -6.02 -5.30
C VAL A 581 -14.74 -7.46 -5.72
N MET A 582 -15.28 -7.88 -6.87
CA MET A 582 -15.04 -9.22 -7.42
C MET A 582 -13.58 -9.35 -7.89
N PRO A 583 -12.78 -10.27 -7.31
CA PRO A 583 -11.41 -10.48 -7.76
C PRO A 583 -11.35 -11.30 -9.06
N VAL A 584 -10.27 -11.10 -9.82
CA VAL A 584 -9.90 -11.98 -10.94
C VAL A 584 -8.84 -12.96 -10.44
N LEU A 585 -9.08 -14.25 -10.66
CA LEU A 585 -8.19 -15.34 -10.23
C LEU A 585 -7.15 -15.67 -11.30
N ASP A 586 -7.56 -15.67 -12.57
CA ASP A 586 -6.72 -15.98 -13.72
C ASP A 586 -7.29 -15.28 -14.97
N PHE A 587 -6.49 -15.08 -16.01
CA PHE A 587 -6.94 -14.49 -17.27
C PHE A 587 -5.99 -14.87 -18.41
N SER A 588 -6.52 -14.89 -19.63
CA SER A 588 -5.71 -15.21 -20.81
C SER A 588 -4.77 -14.04 -21.16
N PRO A 589 -3.53 -14.31 -21.63
CA PRO A 589 -2.64 -13.25 -22.10
C PRO A 589 -3.25 -12.39 -23.23
N THR A 590 -4.11 -13.00 -24.04
CA THR A 590 -4.85 -12.36 -25.13
C THR A 590 -6.11 -11.61 -24.69
N LEU A 591 -6.49 -11.70 -23.41
CA LEU A 591 -7.72 -11.15 -22.82
C LEU A 591 -9.01 -11.59 -23.52
N ASP A 592 -9.07 -12.86 -23.92
CA ASP A 592 -10.27 -13.46 -24.48
C ASP A 592 -11.12 -14.16 -23.39
N TRP A 593 -10.55 -14.40 -22.21
CA TRP A 593 -11.26 -14.91 -21.04
C TRP A 593 -10.59 -14.50 -19.71
N LEU A 594 -11.37 -14.53 -18.64
CA LEU A 594 -10.92 -14.46 -17.25
C LEU A 594 -11.64 -15.49 -16.39
N VAL A 595 -11.05 -15.77 -15.23
CA VAL A 595 -11.57 -16.64 -14.18
C VAL A 595 -11.76 -15.80 -12.92
N MET A 596 -12.88 -15.99 -12.25
CA MET A 596 -13.26 -15.32 -11.01
C MET A 596 -13.88 -16.34 -10.04
N PRO A 597 -14.02 -16.00 -8.74
CA PRO A 597 -14.81 -16.80 -7.82
C PRO A 597 -16.19 -17.14 -8.37
N LEU A 598 -16.69 -18.34 -8.02
CA LEU A 598 -18.04 -18.73 -8.39
C LEU A 598 -19.00 -18.16 -7.33
N ALA A 599 -19.72 -17.10 -7.69
CA ALA A 599 -20.78 -16.56 -6.84
C ALA A 599 -21.98 -17.51 -6.73
N ASP A 600 -22.70 -17.45 -5.62
CA ASP A 600 -23.87 -18.28 -5.36
C ASP A 600 -25.09 -17.80 -6.16
N HIS A 601 -25.33 -16.49 -6.13
CA HIS A 601 -26.42 -15.83 -6.84
C HIS A 601 -26.13 -14.34 -7.03
N SER A 602 -26.90 -13.66 -7.89
CA SER A 602 -26.91 -12.20 -8.02
C SER A 602 -27.95 -11.56 -7.10
N ALA A 603 -27.92 -10.22 -6.98
CA ALA A 603 -28.97 -9.48 -6.30
C ALA A 603 -30.31 -9.63 -7.05
N GLU A 604 -30.28 -9.70 -8.38
CA GLU A 604 -31.45 -9.94 -9.25
C GLU A 604 -32.18 -11.24 -8.89
N ASP A 605 -31.44 -12.33 -8.63
CA ASP A 605 -32.00 -13.64 -8.26
C ASP A 605 -32.71 -13.63 -6.90
N THR A 606 -32.40 -12.65 -6.04
CA THR A 606 -32.93 -12.53 -4.67
C THR A 606 -33.79 -11.29 -4.46
N ALA A 607 -34.33 -10.71 -5.53
CA ALA A 607 -35.09 -9.45 -5.51
C ALA A 607 -36.14 -9.41 -4.38
N ALA A 608 -36.88 -10.50 -4.16
CA ALA A 608 -37.91 -10.58 -3.13
C ALA A 608 -37.38 -10.39 -1.70
N ALA A 609 -36.17 -10.87 -1.38
CA ALA A 609 -35.57 -10.74 -0.05
C ALA A 609 -35.13 -9.28 0.23
N LEU A 610 -34.71 -8.57 -0.82
CA LEU A 610 -34.24 -7.18 -0.76
C LEU A 610 -35.35 -6.16 -0.52
N ARG A 611 -36.62 -6.57 -0.42
CA ARG A 611 -37.71 -5.69 0.04
C ARG A 611 -37.58 -5.31 1.51
N SER A 612 -36.90 -6.13 2.31
CA SER A 612 -36.75 -5.91 3.75
C SER A 612 -35.60 -4.94 4.06
N LYS A 613 -35.79 -4.07 5.07
CA LYS A 613 -34.88 -2.96 5.39
C LYS A 613 -33.43 -3.41 5.64
N GLY A 614 -33.24 -4.53 6.36
CA GLY A 614 -31.92 -5.06 6.73
C GLY A 614 -31.09 -5.52 5.52
N PRO A 615 -31.54 -6.54 4.77
CA PRO A 615 -30.85 -7.04 3.57
C PRO A 615 -30.61 -5.96 2.51
N LEU A 616 -31.55 -5.03 2.31
CA LEU A 616 -31.33 -3.90 1.39
C LEU A 616 -30.20 -3.00 1.87
N ARG A 617 -30.19 -2.65 3.16
CA ARG A 617 -29.12 -1.83 3.73
C ARG A 617 -27.75 -2.52 3.61
N GLU A 618 -27.69 -3.82 3.87
CA GLU A 618 -26.46 -4.61 3.73
C GLU A 618 -25.93 -4.57 2.29
N LEU A 619 -26.80 -4.80 1.31
CA LEU A 619 -26.46 -4.71 -0.12
C LEU A 619 -25.91 -3.32 -0.48
N ILE A 620 -26.62 -2.24 -0.13
CA ILE A 620 -26.21 -0.88 -0.49
C ILE A 620 -24.92 -0.46 0.22
N THR A 621 -24.74 -0.89 1.47
CA THR A 621 -23.50 -0.64 2.21
C THR A 621 -22.31 -1.30 1.50
N ALA A 622 -22.44 -2.58 1.14
CA ALA A 622 -21.41 -3.29 0.41
C ALA A 622 -21.09 -2.65 -0.95
N ILE A 623 -22.11 -2.21 -1.71
CA ILE A 623 -21.88 -1.49 -2.98
C ILE A 623 -21.08 -0.21 -2.74
N CYS A 624 -21.47 0.60 -1.76
CA CYS A 624 -20.78 1.86 -1.45
C CYS A 624 -19.33 1.62 -1.00
N GLU A 625 -19.10 0.62 -0.14
CA GLU A 625 -17.76 0.24 0.32
C GLU A 625 -16.87 -0.30 -0.82
N GLY A 626 -17.45 -1.05 -1.75
CA GLY A 626 -16.76 -1.53 -2.95
C GLY A 626 -16.41 -0.42 -3.95
N MET A 627 -17.22 0.64 -4.01
CA MET A 627 -17.04 1.76 -4.94
C MET A 627 -16.16 2.90 -4.40
N ARG A 628 -15.94 2.97 -3.08
CA ARG A 628 -15.19 4.06 -2.42
C ARG A 628 -13.79 4.27 -3.00
N GLU A 629 -12.96 3.23 -2.98
CA GLU A 629 -11.57 3.30 -3.48
C GLU A 629 -11.51 3.53 -5.01
N PRO A 630 -12.31 2.83 -5.85
CA PRO A 630 -12.43 3.15 -7.27
C PRO A 630 -12.76 4.62 -7.55
N HIS A 631 -13.75 5.20 -6.84
CA HIS A 631 -14.14 6.61 -7.02
C HIS A 631 -13.02 7.58 -6.64
N GLN A 632 -12.29 7.32 -5.56
CA GLN A 632 -11.13 8.12 -5.16
C GLN A 632 -9.99 8.04 -6.19
N ALA A 633 -9.79 6.88 -6.79
CA ALA A 633 -8.85 6.66 -7.88
C ALA A 633 -9.35 7.20 -9.24
N GLY A 634 -10.53 7.83 -9.30
CA GLY A 634 -11.15 8.39 -10.50
C GLY A 634 -11.69 7.36 -11.49
N TRP A 635 -11.96 6.14 -11.03
CA TRP A 635 -12.61 5.06 -11.78
C TRP A 635 -14.12 5.09 -11.57
N ILE A 636 -14.89 5.19 -12.65
CA ILE A 636 -16.36 5.18 -12.63
C ILE A 636 -16.86 3.89 -13.28
N HIS A 637 -17.75 3.14 -12.64
CA HIS A 637 -18.19 1.82 -13.08
C HIS A 637 -19.12 1.86 -14.32
N ARG A 638 -20.09 2.77 -14.33
CA ARG A 638 -21.03 3.08 -15.44
C ARG A 638 -22.02 1.98 -15.84
N ASP A 639 -22.06 0.84 -15.13
CA ASP A 639 -23.00 -0.25 -15.39
C ASP A 639 -23.41 -0.98 -14.09
N LEU A 640 -23.60 -0.21 -13.02
CA LEU A 640 -24.15 -0.77 -11.78
C LEU A 640 -25.62 -1.15 -12.00
N LYS A 641 -25.94 -2.41 -11.72
CA LYS A 641 -27.29 -2.98 -11.80
C LYS A 641 -27.35 -4.26 -10.94
N PRO A 642 -28.54 -4.77 -10.59
CA PRO A 642 -28.67 -5.93 -9.70
C PRO A 642 -27.92 -7.19 -10.20
N ALA A 643 -27.90 -7.45 -11.50
CA ALA A 643 -27.17 -8.58 -12.08
C ALA A 643 -25.63 -8.52 -11.91
N ASN A 644 -25.07 -7.33 -11.64
CA ASN A 644 -23.64 -7.11 -11.42
C ASN A 644 -23.25 -7.07 -9.94
N ILE A 645 -24.22 -7.23 -9.02
CA ILE A 645 -23.98 -7.33 -7.58
C ILE A 645 -24.18 -8.78 -7.18
N LEU A 646 -23.10 -9.43 -6.78
CA LEU A 646 -23.06 -10.89 -6.61
C LEU A 646 -22.88 -11.26 -5.13
N TRP A 647 -23.53 -12.32 -4.69
CA TRP A 647 -23.32 -12.91 -3.37
C TRP A 647 -22.20 -13.95 -3.45
N LEU A 648 -21.13 -13.70 -2.72
CA LEU A 648 -19.92 -14.52 -2.70
C LEU A 648 -19.48 -14.74 -1.26
N ASP A 649 -19.44 -15.98 -0.80
CA ASP A 649 -18.90 -16.36 0.52
C ASP A 649 -19.51 -15.55 1.68
N GLY A 650 -20.84 -15.34 1.66
CA GLY A 650 -21.56 -14.65 2.73
C GLY A 650 -21.48 -13.11 2.69
N ARG A 651 -21.10 -12.52 1.55
CA ARG A 651 -21.03 -11.06 1.36
C ARG A 651 -21.40 -10.65 -0.07
N TRP A 652 -21.84 -9.41 -0.23
CA TRP A 652 -22.05 -8.80 -1.55
C TRP A 652 -20.75 -8.26 -2.16
N VAL A 653 -20.55 -8.47 -3.46
CA VAL A 653 -19.43 -7.95 -4.23
C VAL A 653 -19.89 -7.32 -5.55
N VAL A 654 -19.22 -6.25 -5.97
CA VAL A 654 -19.43 -5.56 -7.25
C VAL A 654 -18.59 -6.23 -8.35
N ALA A 655 -19.22 -6.60 -9.46
CA ALA A 655 -18.59 -7.26 -10.60
C ALA A 655 -18.84 -6.52 -11.92
N ASP A 656 -18.14 -6.94 -12.98
CA ASP A 656 -18.30 -6.47 -14.38
C ASP A 656 -17.90 -5.02 -14.66
N TRP A 657 -16.60 -4.72 -14.52
CA TRP A 657 -16.00 -3.41 -14.79
C TRP A 657 -15.77 -3.08 -16.28
N GLY A 658 -16.34 -3.87 -17.20
CA GLY A 658 -16.03 -3.76 -18.64
C GLY A 658 -16.36 -2.40 -19.26
N LEU A 659 -17.30 -1.67 -18.67
CA LEU A 659 -17.72 -0.32 -19.09
C LEU A 659 -17.04 0.83 -18.33
N GLY A 660 -16.17 0.50 -17.37
CA GLY A 660 -15.56 1.48 -16.48
C GLY A 660 -14.72 2.54 -17.21
N ARG A 661 -14.73 3.76 -16.72
CA ARG A 661 -13.90 4.86 -17.25
C ARG A 661 -12.74 5.15 -16.30
N ARG A 662 -11.53 5.27 -16.86
CA ARG A 662 -10.29 5.68 -16.17
C ARG A 662 -10.19 7.20 -16.00
N PRO A 663 -9.31 7.69 -15.11
CA PRO A 663 -8.99 9.12 -14.98
C PRO A 663 -8.59 9.79 -16.30
N ARG A 664 -8.90 11.09 -16.43
CA ARG A 664 -8.45 11.90 -17.57
C ARG A 664 -6.93 11.90 -17.65
N GLY A 665 -6.37 11.55 -18.82
CA GLY A 665 -4.92 11.51 -19.08
C GLY A 665 -4.31 10.11 -19.24
N GLN A 666 -5.02 9.04 -18.87
CA GLN A 666 -4.57 7.64 -19.03
C GLN A 666 -5.28 6.88 -20.18
N THR A 667 -6.09 7.57 -20.98
CA THR A 667 -6.77 6.96 -22.14
C THR A 667 -5.86 7.02 -23.36
N THR A 668 -5.29 5.90 -23.79
CA THR A 668 -4.65 5.79 -25.10
C THR A 668 -5.72 5.91 -26.19
N ALA A 669 -5.56 6.91 -27.05
CA ALA A 669 -6.39 7.30 -28.21
C ALA A 669 -7.72 8.07 -27.91
N PRO A 670 -7.72 9.41 -28.07
CA PRO A 670 -8.96 10.16 -28.29
C PRO A 670 -9.44 9.90 -29.72
N GLY A 671 -10.56 9.18 -29.89
CA GLY A 671 -11.19 9.05 -31.22
C GLY A 671 -11.93 7.75 -31.57
N ARG A 672 -12.14 6.79 -30.65
CA ARG A 672 -12.80 5.50 -30.97
C ARG A 672 -14.12 5.24 -30.25
N THR A 673 -14.98 6.25 -30.12
CA THR A 673 -16.38 6.07 -29.70
C THR A 673 -17.25 7.00 -30.52
N GLN A 674 -18.07 6.45 -31.43
CA GLN A 674 -19.04 7.24 -32.18
C GLN A 674 -20.07 7.84 -31.22
N VAL A 675 -20.38 9.12 -31.43
CA VAL A 675 -21.51 9.81 -30.80
C VAL A 675 -22.79 9.03 -31.17
N GLY A 676 -23.47 8.44 -30.18
CA GLY A 676 -24.74 7.73 -30.37
C GLY A 676 -24.81 6.29 -29.84
N GLU A 677 -23.72 5.68 -29.37
CA GLU A 677 -23.80 4.38 -28.67
C GLU A 677 -24.25 4.55 -27.21
N LEU A 678 -25.35 3.86 -26.83
CA LEU A 678 -25.87 3.83 -25.47
C LEU A 678 -24.86 3.13 -24.54
N TYR A 679 -24.35 3.82 -23.52
CA TYR A 679 -23.50 3.22 -22.49
C TYR A 679 -24.31 2.92 -21.23
N GLY A 680 -24.21 1.69 -20.73
CA GLY A 680 -24.87 1.22 -19.51
C GLY A 680 -26.20 0.50 -19.77
N SER A 681 -26.75 -0.10 -18.73
CA SER A 681 -28.00 -0.86 -18.79
C SER A 681 -29.23 0.05 -18.71
N LEU A 682 -30.18 -0.17 -19.62
CA LEU A 682 -31.39 0.64 -19.75
C LEU A 682 -32.15 0.70 -18.41
N GLY A 683 -32.53 1.90 -17.96
CA GLY A 683 -33.25 2.11 -16.69
C GLY A 683 -32.34 2.40 -15.49
N TYR A 684 -31.14 1.82 -15.44
CA TYR A 684 -30.16 2.06 -14.36
C TYR A 684 -29.13 3.14 -14.70
N ALA A 685 -28.84 3.33 -15.98
CA ALA A 685 -27.89 4.35 -16.44
C ALA A 685 -28.36 5.77 -16.10
N ALA A 686 -27.42 6.61 -15.67
CA ALA A 686 -27.69 8.01 -15.33
C ALA A 686 -28.00 8.86 -16.58
N PRO A 687 -28.83 9.91 -16.47
CA PRO A 687 -29.24 10.74 -17.61
C PRO A 687 -28.08 11.31 -18.42
N GLU A 688 -26.98 11.69 -17.77
CA GLU A 688 -25.79 12.22 -18.43
C GLU A 688 -25.12 11.21 -19.38
N LEU A 689 -25.26 9.90 -19.17
CA LEU A 689 -24.71 8.88 -20.07
C LEU A 689 -25.41 8.86 -21.44
N TYR A 690 -26.64 9.38 -21.50
CA TYR A 690 -27.42 9.51 -22.73
C TYR A 690 -27.11 10.80 -23.50
N THR A 691 -26.57 11.83 -22.83
CA THR A 691 -26.29 13.14 -23.43
C THR A 691 -24.81 13.37 -23.71
N ASP A 692 -23.93 13.06 -22.76
CA ASP A 692 -22.47 13.10 -22.90
C ASP A 692 -21.82 11.95 -22.12
N ALA A 693 -21.51 10.86 -22.82
CA ALA A 693 -20.84 9.69 -22.26
C ALA A 693 -19.44 9.98 -21.68
N HIS A 694 -18.89 11.19 -21.88
CA HIS A 694 -17.62 11.65 -21.33
C HIS A 694 -17.76 12.62 -20.15
N ALA A 695 -18.97 13.01 -19.75
CA ALA A 695 -19.27 13.83 -18.58
C ALA A 695 -19.63 12.98 -17.34
N VAL A 696 -18.88 11.90 -17.09
CA VAL A 696 -19.12 10.99 -15.96
C VAL A 696 -18.28 11.34 -14.72
N SER A 697 -18.83 11.06 -13.55
CA SER A 697 -18.24 11.29 -12.23
C SER A 697 -18.78 10.27 -11.21
N PRO A 698 -18.33 10.25 -9.93
CA PRO A 698 -18.89 9.36 -8.91
C PRO A 698 -20.42 9.44 -8.80
N GLN A 699 -20.98 10.64 -9.03
CA GLN A 699 -22.42 10.90 -9.06
C GLN A 699 -23.18 10.11 -10.13
N THR A 700 -22.51 9.66 -11.20
CA THR A 700 -23.08 8.79 -12.22
C THR A 700 -23.40 7.40 -11.65
N ASP A 701 -22.47 6.81 -10.88
CA ASP A 701 -22.70 5.52 -10.23
C ASP A 701 -23.71 5.63 -9.09
N ILE A 702 -23.70 6.76 -8.34
CA ILE A 702 -24.68 7.05 -7.27
C ILE A 702 -26.12 7.07 -7.81
N TYR A 703 -26.35 7.60 -9.01
CA TYR A 703 -27.66 7.51 -9.66
C TYR A 703 -28.09 6.05 -9.86
N SER A 704 -27.19 5.20 -10.37
CA SER A 704 -27.47 3.78 -10.57
C SER A 704 -27.75 3.06 -9.25
N ILE A 705 -27.03 3.39 -8.17
CA ILE A 705 -27.32 2.89 -6.81
C ILE A 705 -28.73 3.29 -6.38
N GLY A 706 -29.14 4.54 -6.61
CA GLY A 706 -30.50 5.00 -6.33
C GLY A 706 -31.57 4.21 -7.09
N GLN A 707 -31.33 3.90 -8.37
CA GLN A 707 -32.24 3.06 -9.16
C GLN A 707 -32.30 1.61 -8.65
N ILE A 708 -31.20 1.05 -8.15
CA ILE A 708 -31.15 -0.28 -7.51
C ILE A 708 -32.01 -0.31 -6.23
N ILE A 709 -31.93 0.72 -5.39
CA ILE A 709 -32.78 0.85 -4.19
C ILE A 709 -34.26 0.88 -4.58
N GLY A 710 -34.61 1.71 -5.57
CA GLY A 710 -35.96 1.79 -6.11
C GLY A 710 -36.46 0.44 -6.61
N TRP A 711 -35.64 -0.26 -7.39
CA TRP A 711 -35.95 -1.56 -7.97
C TRP A 711 -36.19 -2.62 -6.89
N ALA A 712 -35.33 -2.66 -5.87
CA ALA A 712 -35.45 -3.58 -4.76
C ALA A 712 -36.74 -3.37 -3.96
N LEU A 713 -37.24 -2.15 -3.85
CA LEU A 713 -38.46 -1.86 -3.10
C LEU A 713 -39.73 -2.07 -3.95
N LEU A 714 -39.70 -1.65 -5.21
CA LEU A 714 -40.85 -1.70 -6.12
C LEU A 714 -41.04 -3.07 -6.79
N GLN A 715 -39.96 -3.85 -6.95
CA GLN A 715 -39.92 -5.12 -7.69
C GLN A 715 -40.39 -4.99 -9.15
N THR A 716 -40.08 -3.85 -9.77
CA THR A 716 -40.34 -3.60 -11.18
C THR A 716 -39.11 -2.99 -11.81
N ASP A 717 -38.88 -3.21 -13.09
CA ASP A 717 -37.72 -2.63 -13.76
C ASP A 717 -37.83 -1.09 -13.86
N PRO A 718 -36.74 -0.37 -13.60
CA PRO A 718 -36.72 1.08 -13.73
C PRO A 718 -36.83 1.49 -15.21
N ARG A 719 -37.46 2.64 -15.46
CA ARG A 719 -37.53 3.24 -16.79
C ARG A 719 -36.35 4.18 -17.01
N ALA A 720 -35.84 4.25 -18.24
CA ALA A 720 -34.74 5.16 -18.57
C ALA A 720 -35.11 6.61 -18.27
N ASN A 721 -34.18 7.35 -17.66
CA ASN A 721 -34.35 8.77 -17.28
C ASN A 721 -35.56 9.06 -16.36
N VAL A 722 -36.03 8.07 -15.61
CA VAL A 722 -37.11 8.25 -14.63
C VAL A 722 -36.65 7.72 -13.26
N PRO A 723 -36.58 8.58 -12.23
CA PRO A 723 -36.37 8.16 -10.84
C PRO A 723 -37.35 7.06 -10.41
N HIS A 724 -36.83 5.90 -9.98
CA HIS A 724 -37.65 4.77 -9.57
C HIS A 724 -38.09 4.87 -8.10
N LEU A 725 -38.88 5.91 -7.80
CA LEU A 725 -39.20 6.32 -6.43
C LEU A 725 -40.17 5.35 -5.72
N PRO A 726 -39.79 4.75 -4.57
CA PRO A 726 -40.68 3.91 -3.78
C PRO A 726 -41.78 4.73 -3.08
N PRO A 727 -42.84 4.10 -2.54
CA PRO A 727 -43.86 4.77 -1.70
C PRO A 727 -43.25 5.49 -0.48
N ALA A 728 -44.06 6.26 0.24
CA ALA A 728 -43.62 7.01 1.43
C ALA A 728 -42.90 6.08 2.42
N SER A 729 -41.59 6.29 2.55
CA SER A 729 -40.65 5.52 3.36
C SER A 729 -39.34 6.31 3.46
N PRO A 730 -38.48 6.06 4.46
CA PRO A 730 -37.18 6.72 4.53
C PRO A 730 -36.32 6.53 3.27
N TRP A 731 -36.39 5.34 2.65
CA TRP A 731 -35.71 5.07 1.39
C TRP A 731 -36.16 5.96 0.24
N ARG A 732 -37.39 6.51 0.27
CA ARG A 732 -37.88 7.43 -0.77
C ARG A 732 -37.04 8.71 -0.84
N ALA A 733 -36.61 9.25 0.31
CA ALA A 733 -35.76 10.42 0.37
C ALA A 733 -34.37 10.13 -0.20
N VAL A 734 -33.79 8.99 0.18
CA VAL A 734 -32.51 8.50 -0.34
C VAL A 734 -32.56 8.34 -1.87
N VAL A 735 -33.56 7.62 -2.40
CA VAL A 735 -33.70 7.42 -3.86
C VAL A 735 -33.84 8.77 -4.56
N ARG A 736 -34.71 9.66 -4.05
CA ARG A 736 -34.91 11.00 -4.64
C ARG A 736 -33.63 11.81 -4.73
N ALA A 737 -32.80 11.80 -3.68
CA ALA A 737 -31.53 12.52 -3.67
C ALA A 737 -30.51 11.87 -4.61
N ALA A 738 -30.36 10.55 -4.56
CA ALA A 738 -29.41 9.80 -5.39
C ALA A 738 -29.74 9.89 -6.88
N THR A 739 -31.03 9.90 -7.26
CA THR A 739 -31.47 9.88 -8.66
C THR A 739 -31.84 11.27 -9.20
N HIS A 740 -31.32 12.35 -8.62
CA HIS A 740 -31.61 13.70 -9.11
C HIS A 740 -31.09 13.89 -10.56
N HIS A 741 -31.83 14.59 -11.43
CA HIS A 741 -31.42 14.74 -12.84
C HIS A 741 -30.12 15.53 -13.00
N ASP A 742 -29.94 16.62 -12.25
CA ASP A 742 -28.67 17.34 -12.17
C ASP A 742 -27.69 16.59 -11.25
N PRO A 743 -26.55 16.08 -11.75
CA PRO A 743 -25.57 15.35 -10.95
C PRO A 743 -25.03 16.15 -9.76
N ARG A 744 -25.00 17.49 -9.85
CA ARG A 744 -24.48 18.37 -8.79
C ARG A 744 -25.38 18.43 -7.56
N GLN A 745 -26.61 17.95 -7.66
CA GLN A 745 -27.57 17.87 -6.55
C GLN A 745 -27.70 16.45 -5.97
N ARG A 746 -26.94 15.49 -6.50
CA ARG A 746 -26.79 14.16 -5.90
C ARG A 746 -25.72 14.26 -4.81
N PRO A 747 -25.69 13.31 -3.84
CA PRO A 747 -24.52 13.13 -2.98
C PRO A 747 -23.24 13.08 -3.83
N ALA A 748 -22.21 13.85 -3.44
CA ALA A 748 -21.00 13.98 -4.23
C ALA A 748 -20.12 12.72 -4.17
N THR A 749 -20.23 11.98 -3.07
CA THR A 749 -19.48 10.75 -2.80
C THR A 749 -20.39 9.64 -2.26
N VAL A 750 -19.93 8.39 -2.35
CA VAL A 750 -20.63 7.25 -1.73
C VAL A 750 -20.68 7.34 -0.21
N ASP A 751 -19.74 8.05 0.43
CA ASP A 751 -19.76 8.29 1.88
C ASP A 751 -20.86 9.28 2.27
N GLU A 752 -21.10 10.32 1.46
CA GLU A 752 -22.26 11.21 1.66
C GLU A 752 -23.58 10.45 1.45
N LEU A 753 -23.64 9.51 0.51
CA LEU A 753 -24.83 8.65 0.34
C LEU A 753 -25.04 7.75 1.56
N LEU A 754 -23.98 7.16 2.12
CA LEU A 754 -24.06 6.36 3.35
C LEU A 754 -24.50 7.20 4.55
N ALA A 755 -24.00 8.43 4.68
CA ALA A 755 -24.42 9.36 5.73
C ALA A 755 -25.90 9.75 5.59
N LEU A 756 -26.37 9.97 4.36
CA LEU A 756 -27.79 10.19 4.09
C LEU A 756 -28.64 8.96 4.45
N ILE A 757 -28.20 7.76 4.08
CA ILE A 757 -28.89 6.50 4.47
C ILE A 757 -28.94 6.38 5.99
N ALA A 758 -27.85 6.62 6.70
CA ALA A 758 -27.82 6.56 8.16
C ALA A 758 -28.79 7.59 8.78
N THR A 759 -28.82 8.81 8.26
CA THR A 759 -29.72 9.88 8.73
C THR A 759 -31.19 9.51 8.54
N GLU A 760 -31.55 8.99 7.37
CA GLU A 760 -32.94 8.64 7.04
C GLU A 760 -33.39 7.34 7.72
N LEU A 761 -32.51 6.34 7.83
CA LEU A 761 -32.87 5.02 8.34
C LEU A 761 -32.65 4.83 9.83
N ASP A 762 -31.72 5.58 10.44
CA ASP A 762 -31.44 5.58 11.87
C ASP A 762 -31.65 6.99 12.45
N PRO A 763 -32.87 7.54 12.40
CA PRO A 763 -33.16 8.83 13.01
C PRO A 763 -32.80 8.78 14.50
N PRO A 764 -32.40 9.92 15.11
CA PRO A 764 -31.95 9.96 16.50
C PRO A 764 -33.06 9.47 17.43
N THR A 765 -32.96 8.20 17.82
CA THR A 765 -33.88 7.46 18.70
C THR A 765 -34.13 8.13 20.06
N VAL A 766 -33.37 9.15 20.44
CA VAL A 766 -33.48 9.83 21.73
C VAL A 766 -34.73 10.72 21.82
N VAL A 767 -35.09 11.45 20.76
CA VAL A 767 -36.22 12.41 20.78
C VAL A 767 -37.56 11.68 20.71
N VAL A 768 -37.69 10.74 19.77
CA VAL A 768 -38.91 9.93 19.63
C VAL A 768 -39.15 9.04 20.86
N ASN A 769 -38.11 8.41 21.43
CA ASN A 769 -38.27 7.62 22.66
C ASN A 769 -38.64 8.47 23.87
N ARG A 770 -38.09 9.69 23.99
CA ARG A 770 -38.53 10.66 25.02
C ARG A 770 -39.98 11.06 24.80
N GLY A 771 -40.39 11.31 23.56
CA GLY A 771 -41.77 11.60 23.22
C GLY A 771 -42.72 10.45 23.62
N ARG A 772 -42.37 9.20 23.29
CA ARG A 772 -43.14 8.01 23.67
C ARG A 772 -43.23 7.84 25.19
N ALA A 773 -42.15 8.09 25.93
CA ALA A 773 -42.15 8.04 27.39
C ALA A 773 -43.05 9.13 28.01
N LEU A 774 -43.07 10.33 27.42
CA LEU A 774 -43.94 11.43 27.87
C LEU A 774 -45.42 11.15 27.60
N ILE A 775 -45.77 10.50 26.48
CA ILE A 775 -47.15 10.06 26.24
C ILE A 775 -47.57 9.01 27.26
N ALA A 776 -46.74 8.00 27.52
CA ALA A 776 -47.05 6.98 28.52
C ALA A 776 -47.25 7.60 29.93
N ALA A 777 -46.40 8.55 30.31
CA ALA A 777 -46.56 9.28 31.59
C ALA A 777 -47.84 10.13 31.63
N ALA A 778 -48.24 10.75 30.51
CA ALA A 778 -49.52 11.47 30.42
C ALA A 778 -50.72 10.54 30.55
N GLU A 779 -50.67 9.36 29.93
CA GLU A 779 -51.69 8.30 30.06
C GLU A 779 -51.80 7.77 31.51
N GLU A 780 -50.68 7.76 32.24
CA GLU A 780 -50.62 7.41 33.67
C GLU A 780 -51.05 8.56 34.61
N GLY A 781 -51.39 9.74 34.06
CA GLY A 781 -51.93 10.88 34.82
C GLY A 781 -50.92 11.93 35.27
N ASP A 782 -49.69 11.93 34.74
CA ASP A 782 -48.71 12.99 35.00
C ASP A 782 -49.09 14.30 34.28
N ALA A 783 -49.57 15.28 35.05
CA ALA A 783 -49.99 16.59 34.54
C ALA A 783 -48.85 17.41 33.89
N SER A 784 -47.58 17.04 34.10
CA SER A 784 -46.42 17.74 33.54
C SER A 784 -45.93 17.18 32.20
N ALA A 785 -46.40 15.98 31.83
CA ALA A 785 -45.89 15.25 30.66
C ALA A 785 -46.36 15.84 29.32
N LEU A 786 -47.63 16.26 29.20
CA LEU A 786 -48.14 16.89 27.96
C LEU A 786 -47.45 18.23 27.65
N PRO A 787 -47.27 19.17 28.61
CA PRO A 787 -46.49 20.39 28.37
C PRO A 787 -45.01 20.12 28.02
N ALA A 788 -44.42 19.05 28.55
CA ALA A 788 -43.06 18.66 28.21
C ALA A 788 -42.96 18.05 26.80
N LEU A 789 -43.96 17.28 26.37
CA LEU A 789 -44.05 16.73 25.02
C LEU A 789 -44.20 17.84 23.96
N PHE A 790 -45.04 18.84 24.23
CA PHE A 790 -45.22 19.97 23.31
C PHE A 790 -43.99 20.86 23.22
N ARG A 791 -43.26 21.07 24.33
CA ARG A 791 -41.96 21.75 24.28
C ARG A 791 -40.93 20.94 23.51
N LEU A 792 -40.84 19.64 23.75
CA LEU A 792 -39.96 18.76 22.99
C LEU A 792 -40.22 18.89 21.48
N ALA A 793 -41.49 18.86 21.07
CA ALA A 793 -41.86 19.05 19.67
C ALA A 793 -41.59 20.46 19.14
N ALA A 794 -41.83 21.51 19.92
CA ALA A 794 -41.51 22.88 19.53
C ALA A 794 -39.99 23.13 19.41
N ASP A 795 -39.18 22.42 20.20
CA ASP A 795 -37.72 22.52 20.18
C ASP A 795 -37.11 21.68 19.03
N THR A 796 -37.83 20.65 18.55
CA THR A 796 -37.39 19.74 17.48
C THR A 796 -38.34 19.75 16.28
N THR A 797 -38.68 20.94 15.77
CA THR A 797 -39.68 21.10 14.69
C THR A 797 -39.35 20.39 13.37
N SER A 798 -38.11 20.00 13.15
CA SER A 798 -37.67 19.22 11.98
C SER A 798 -37.77 17.70 12.14
N ASP A 799 -38.15 17.19 13.31
CA ASP A 799 -38.21 15.75 13.61
C ASP A 799 -39.55 15.13 13.21
N TYR A 800 -39.64 14.67 11.96
CA TYR A 800 -40.86 14.15 11.34
C TYR A 800 -41.49 12.97 12.08
N GLU A 801 -40.69 12.08 12.67
CA GLU A 801 -41.19 10.88 13.37
C GLU A 801 -41.83 11.24 14.72
N LEU A 802 -41.34 12.28 15.42
CA LEU A 802 -42.01 12.77 16.62
C LEU A 802 -43.44 13.24 16.33
N TYR A 803 -43.67 13.92 15.19
CA TYR A 803 -45.01 14.36 14.81
C TYR A 803 -45.90 13.20 14.36
N THR A 804 -45.37 12.29 13.55
CA THR A 804 -46.17 11.25 12.88
C THR A 804 -46.36 9.98 13.70
N GLU A 805 -45.52 9.70 14.70
CA GLU A 805 -45.65 8.51 15.55
C GLU A 805 -46.05 8.82 16.99
N VAL A 806 -45.70 10.00 17.50
CA VAL A 806 -45.93 10.38 18.90
C VAL A 806 -47.09 11.35 18.98
N LEU A 807 -46.99 12.55 18.40
CA LEU A 807 -48.05 13.56 18.53
C LEU A 807 -49.39 13.16 17.90
N VAL A 808 -49.38 12.34 16.84
CA VAL A 808 -50.61 11.82 16.22
C VAL A 808 -51.46 10.95 17.16
N ARG A 809 -50.87 10.46 18.26
CA ARG A 809 -51.54 9.58 19.21
C ARG A 809 -52.30 10.33 20.30
N LEU A 810 -52.16 11.65 20.37
CA LEU A 810 -52.87 12.46 21.35
C LEU A 810 -54.35 12.55 20.99
N ASP A 811 -55.21 12.42 22.00
CA ASP A 811 -56.64 12.64 21.82
C ASP A 811 -57.02 14.14 21.92
N ASP A 812 -58.26 14.47 21.53
CA ASP A 812 -58.76 15.85 21.52
C ASP A 812 -58.66 16.52 22.91
N THR A 813 -58.84 15.76 23.99
CA THR A 813 -58.80 16.30 25.37
C THR A 813 -57.36 16.64 25.76
N GLN A 814 -56.40 15.78 25.41
CA GLN A 814 -54.98 16.00 25.65
C GLN A 814 -54.43 17.17 24.81
N ILE A 815 -54.90 17.30 23.58
CA ILE A 815 -54.57 18.42 22.69
C ILE A 815 -55.10 19.73 23.29
N GLU A 816 -56.37 19.78 23.71
CA GLU A 816 -56.96 20.95 24.35
C GLU A 816 -56.19 21.36 25.62
N GLN A 817 -55.87 20.39 26.49
CA GLN A 817 -55.08 20.63 27.70
C GLN A 817 -53.69 21.21 27.41
N ALA A 818 -52.98 20.64 26.44
CA ALA A 818 -51.65 21.12 26.06
C ALA A 818 -51.69 22.52 25.43
N VAL A 819 -52.69 22.81 24.60
CA VAL A 819 -52.90 24.14 24.00
C VAL A 819 -53.23 25.17 25.06
N SER A 820 -54.10 24.85 26.03
CA SER A 820 -54.45 25.75 27.14
C SER A 820 -53.30 25.98 28.12
N ALA A 821 -52.37 25.01 28.26
CA ALA A 821 -51.22 25.13 29.14
C ALA A 821 -50.17 26.11 28.61
N ASP A 822 -49.89 26.11 27.30
CA ASP A 822 -48.97 27.06 26.67
C ASP A 822 -49.30 27.28 25.19
N HIS A 823 -50.08 28.33 24.93
CA HIS A 823 -50.48 28.74 23.58
C HIS A 823 -49.30 29.09 22.65
N THR A 824 -48.17 29.53 23.19
CA THR A 824 -47.00 29.93 22.39
C THR A 824 -46.28 28.70 21.86
N THR A 825 -46.04 27.73 22.75
CA THR A 825 -45.45 26.44 22.40
C THR A 825 -46.37 25.67 21.44
N ALA A 826 -47.68 25.63 21.70
CA ALA A 826 -48.63 24.97 20.81
C ALA A 826 -48.65 25.57 19.39
N ARG A 827 -48.51 26.89 19.26
CA ARG A 827 -48.38 27.55 17.96
C ARG A 827 -47.10 27.16 17.22
N ALA A 828 -45.98 27.01 17.93
CA ALA A 828 -44.72 26.56 17.35
C ALA A 828 -44.80 25.10 16.86
N VAL A 829 -45.46 24.22 17.63
CA VAL A 829 -45.75 22.83 17.22
C VAL A 829 -46.60 22.81 15.94
N ALA A 830 -47.67 23.60 15.87
CA ALA A 830 -48.53 23.69 14.69
C ALA A 830 -47.79 24.24 13.45
N GLN A 831 -46.90 25.22 13.63
CA GLN A 831 -46.02 25.71 12.57
C GLN A 831 -45.02 24.64 12.10
N GLY A 832 -44.50 23.82 13.02
CA GLY A 832 -43.67 22.65 12.69
C GLY A 832 -44.42 21.64 11.82
N VAL A 833 -45.65 21.28 12.19
CA VAL A 833 -46.54 20.43 11.37
C VAL A 833 -46.75 21.02 9.97
N GLN A 834 -46.96 22.34 9.88
CA GLN A 834 -47.14 23.05 8.62
C GLN A 834 -45.88 23.06 7.75
N ALA A 835 -44.70 23.19 8.36
CA ALA A 835 -43.41 23.17 7.67
C ALA A 835 -43.05 21.77 7.12
N LEU A 836 -43.48 20.71 7.80
CA LEU A 836 -43.31 19.31 7.39
C LEU A 836 -44.24 18.88 6.24
N HIS A 837 -45.19 19.73 5.83
CA HIS A 837 -46.11 19.51 4.72
C HIS A 837 -45.88 20.49 3.56
N THR A 838 -45.02 20.14 2.61
CA THR A 838 -44.74 20.98 1.42
C THR A 838 -45.67 20.70 0.23
N GLY A 839 -46.97 20.45 0.44
CA GLY A 839 -47.82 19.88 -0.62
C GLY A 839 -49.20 20.48 -0.88
N ARG A 840 -50.01 20.83 0.12
CA ARG A 840 -51.38 21.33 -0.07
C ARG A 840 -51.87 22.01 1.22
N TYR A 841 -52.70 23.05 1.08
CA TYR A 841 -53.26 23.82 2.19
C TYR A 841 -54.03 22.94 3.19
N VAL A 842 -53.84 23.21 4.49
CA VAL A 842 -54.69 22.74 5.59
C VAL A 842 -55.44 23.95 6.14
N THR A 843 -56.76 23.89 6.16
CA THR A 843 -57.61 24.88 6.85
C THR A 843 -57.86 24.38 8.28
N LEU A 844 -57.45 25.15 9.29
CA LEU A 844 -57.80 24.91 10.68
C LEU A 844 -59.07 25.71 11.01
N GLU A 845 -60.20 25.03 11.19
CA GLU A 845 -61.42 25.65 11.72
C GLU A 845 -61.46 25.52 13.25
N TYR A 846 -61.56 26.66 13.95
CA TYR A 846 -61.86 26.71 15.38
C TYR A 846 -63.38 26.71 15.56
N GLY A 847 -63.94 25.65 16.14
CA GLY A 847 -65.37 25.53 16.38
C GLY A 847 -65.80 26.16 17.71
N SER A 848 -66.74 27.11 17.66
CA SER A 848 -67.64 27.44 18.78
C SER A 848 -69.11 27.16 18.39
N ALA A 849 -69.70 26.12 18.99
CA ALA A 849 -71.14 25.81 19.19
C ALA A 849 -72.15 25.71 17.99
N ALA A 850 -72.41 24.46 17.53
CA ALA A 850 -73.68 23.69 17.31
C ALA A 850 -74.91 24.23 16.50
N PRO A 851 -75.85 23.37 15.96
CA PRO A 851 -75.81 21.91 15.61
C PRO A 851 -76.53 21.47 14.28
N VAL A 852 -76.43 20.14 14.00
CA VAL A 852 -77.31 19.22 13.21
C VAL A 852 -76.94 18.91 11.75
N GLY A 853 -76.63 17.63 11.49
CA GLY A 853 -76.88 16.97 10.20
C GLY A 853 -75.87 15.89 9.78
N ASP A 854 -76.18 14.62 10.10
CA ASP A 854 -75.86 13.38 9.40
C ASP A 854 -74.39 12.94 9.11
N SER A 855 -73.94 12.03 9.98
CA SER A 855 -73.44 10.67 9.71
C SER A 855 -72.24 10.39 8.77
N PHE A 856 -71.26 9.65 9.34
CA PHE A 856 -70.17 8.85 8.72
C PHE A 856 -69.08 9.63 7.95
N SER A 857 -67.78 9.33 8.03
CA SER A 857 -66.95 8.43 8.82
C SER A 857 -65.50 8.72 8.45
N HIS A 858 -64.61 8.76 9.45
CA HIS A 858 -63.14 8.62 9.40
C HIS A 858 -62.37 9.10 8.16
N ALA A 859 -61.57 10.15 8.37
CA ALA A 859 -60.19 10.16 7.88
C ALA A 859 -59.30 10.57 9.05
N ALA A 860 -58.52 9.59 9.52
CA ALA A 860 -57.33 9.81 10.32
C ALA A 860 -56.19 10.34 9.42
#